data_AF-A0A947JY41-F1
#
_entry.id   AF-A0A947JY41-F1
#
_cell.length_a   1.000
_cell.length_b   1.000
_cell.length_c   1.000
_cell.angle_alpha   90.00
_cell.angle_beta   90.00
_cell.angle_gamma   90.00
#
_symmetry.space_group_name_H-M   'P 1'
#
loop_
_entity.id
_entity.type
_entity.pdbx_description
1 polymer ?
#
loop_
_entity_poly.entity_id
_entity_poly.type
_entity_poly.pdbx_seq_one_letter_code
_entity_poly.pdbx_strand_id
1 'polypeptide(L)'
;MSWATAWRIARRDLNARFRGLRLLLICLFLGTGALTAIGSLTAAIEQEISSSGQTLLGGDLEIELWQRGLDTEESAALAEYGELSRGYRMQAMARAGEQAVPVGLKAVDGAYPLYGELTLQDGRSVGAPPEDEIWLGQGAADRLGISTGDTLAIGTQTLTVGGIIANEPDKLSEGFQLGPTVIAAEDLPVRAGLIAPGSMYQTKTRVAFDGGQDPETVEEALEARFPEAGFDFRTADRASPGADRFVTRMSEFLTLVGLAALVIAGIGIGGGVTSYLDARRQGIATLKILGASSGDIARIYALQIFAAAMVGSLAGILVGIAVTPVLSLALQGLLPVDSGLVIDPGAILLALAYGLLVALIFAAPPLMRARRFPAMALMRARVSPLGGDRKALGIVAGGLVAIVALALLTASRPELSAMFLAGAAVALGLLALLAMGIRRLAAALPRPASPIARNALANLHRPGSSTTALVTALGFGLAAFVLLAAVQSAIDGNIEQRVPEQAPDYFVLDIPRDQVSEFERLVWDEDEQAVIRAVPALRGAVLAFGPEGAMTRTAGLEDLPDGAWALRGERGLTYADQVPDSNTTADVLAIAAAFRARHPEVPLVLMGYANPMVRRGPEWFAVECAKAGVDGVICVDIPAEEDAALGPALRAKGIAPIRLATPT
;
A
#
# COMPACT_ATOMS: atom_id res chain seq x y z
N MET A 1 -8.48 25.00 -44.85
CA MET A 1 -7.89 26.14 -44.10
C MET A 1 -6.58 25.75 -43.42
N SER A 2 -5.58 26.65 -43.32
CA SER A 2 -4.32 26.40 -42.60
C SER A 2 -4.52 26.46 -41.06
N TRP A 3 -3.59 25.86 -40.30
CA TRP A 3 -3.62 25.89 -38.83
C TRP A 3 -3.51 27.31 -38.26
N ALA A 4 -2.71 28.18 -38.88
CA ALA A 4 -2.58 29.57 -38.46
C ALA A 4 -3.90 30.37 -38.60
N THR A 5 -4.64 30.17 -39.69
CA THR A 5 -5.95 30.80 -39.88
C THR A 5 -6.99 30.21 -38.93
N ALA A 6 -6.95 28.89 -38.70
CA ALA A 6 -7.80 28.24 -37.70
C ALA A 6 -7.59 28.82 -36.30
N TRP A 7 -6.33 29.01 -35.90
CA TRP A 7 -5.97 29.60 -34.63
C TRP A 7 -6.40 31.06 -34.52
N ARG A 8 -6.24 31.87 -35.57
CA ARG A 8 -6.67 33.27 -35.56
C ARG A 8 -8.17 33.41 -35.30
N ILE A 9 -8.98 32.53 -35.92
CA ILE A 9 -10.42 32.46 -35.67
C ILE A 9 -10.68 31.92 -34.25
N ALA A 10 -10.01 30.85 -33.86
CA ALA A 10 -10.15 30.23 -32.54
C ALA A 10 -9.89 31.23 -31.39
N ARG A 11 -8.79 31.98 -31.47
CA ARG A 11 -8.38 32.99 -30.48
C ARG A 11 -9.37 34.15 -30.40
N ARG A 12 -9.95 34.58 -31.52
CA ARG A 12 -10.95 35.65 -31.52
C ARG A 12 -12.25 35.21 -30.83
N ASP A 13 -12.63 33.95 -31.02
CA ASP A 13 -13.85 33.37 -30.44
C ASP A 13 -13.69 32.98 -28.95
N LEU A 14 -12.45 32.77 -28.50
CA LEU A 14 -12.01 32.65 -27.10
C LEU A 14 -12.05 34.02 -26.41
N ASN A 15 -13.24 34.53 -26.10
CA ASN A 15 -13.39 35.77 -25.35
C ASN A 15 -13.63 35.47 -23.86
N ALA A 16 -12.85 36.09 -22.95
CA ALA A 16 -12.87 35.82 -21.50
C ALA A 16 -14.25 36.03 -20.82
N ARG A 17 -15.13 36.81 -21.45
CA ARG A 17 -16.51 37.03 -20.96
C ARG A 17 -17.44 35.82 -21.17
N PHE A 18 -17.02 34.79 -21.91
CA PHE A 18 -17.91 33.69 -22.32
C PHE A 18 -17.95 32.54 -21.31
N ARG A 19 -19.15 32.19 -20.85
CA ARG A 19 -19.36 31.23 -19.74
C ARG A 19 -19.30 29.75 -20.14
N GLY A 20 -19.32 29.42 -21.44
CA GLY A 20 -19.53 28.05 -21.92
C GLY A 20 -18.39 27.05 -21.65
N LEU A 21 -17.14 27.50 -21.64
CA LEU A 21 -15.96 26.64 -21.36
C LEU A 21 -15.54 26.64 -19.88
N ARG A 22 -16.25 27.39 -19.01
CA ARG A 22 -15.91 27.48 -17.58
C ARG A 22 -15.94 26.13 -16.88
N LEU A 23 -16.91 25.28 -17.21
CA LEU A 23 -17.01 23.95 -16.62
C LEU A 23 -15.79 23.09 -16.99
N LEU A 24 -15.35 23.13 -18.26
CA LEU A 24 -14.14 22.45 -18.70
C LEU A 24 -12.91 22.95 -17.93
N LEU A 25 -12.78 24.27 -17.78
CA LEU A 25 -11.67 24.88 -17.05
C LEU A 25 -11.67 24.47 -15.57
N ILE A 26 -12.82 24.51 -14.90
CA ILE A 26 -12.96 24.11 -13.49
C ILE A 26 -12.66 22.62 -13.32
N CYS A 27 -13.19 21.76 -14.19
CA CYS A 27 -12.94 20.32 -14.12
C CYS A 27 -11.46 19.99 -14.30
N LEU A 28 -10.77 20.64 -15.24
CA LEU A 28 -9.34 20.42 -15.45
C LEU A 28 -8.50 21.03 -14.33
N PHE A 29 -8.84 22.24 -13.89
CA PHE A 29 -8.18 22.90 -12.76
C PHE A 29 -8.22 22.02 -11.51
N LEU A 30 -9.39 21.50 -11.14
CA LEU A 30 -9.55 20.64 -9.97
C LEU A 30 -8.87 19.27 -10.17
N GLY A 31 -9.03 18.66 -11.35
CA GLY A 31 -8.47 17.34 -11.64
C GLY A 31 -6.93 17.34 -11.68
N THR A 32 -6.31 18.24 -12.46
CA THR A 32 -4.85 18.30 -12.53
C THR A 32 -4.25 18.89 -11.25
N GLY A 33 -4.93 19.83 -10.60
CA GLY A 33 -4.48 20.37 -9.32
C GLY A 33 -4.44 19.32 -8.21
N ALA A 34 -5.47 18.48 -8.09
CA ALA A 34 -5.48 17.38 -7.15
C ALA A 34 -4.38 16.35 -7.47
N LEU A 35 -4.23 15.97 -8.75
CA LEU A 35 -3.23 14.98 -9.16
C LEU A 35 -1.79 15.49 -8.94
N THR A 36 -1.53 16.77 -9.22
CA THR A 36 -0.23 17.41 -8.93
C THR A 36 0.02 17.52 -7.43
N ALA A 37 -0.96 17.96 -6.63
CA ALA A 37 -0.80 18.07 -5.18
C ALA A 37 -0.49 16.70 -4.54
N ILE A 38 -1.21 15.65 -4.96
CA ILE A 38 -0.96 14.27 -4.51
C ILE A 38 0.45 13.82 -4.93
N GLY A 39 0.78 13.92 -6.23
CA GLY A 39 2.07 13.44 -6.72
C GLY A 39 3.26 14.18 -6.09
N SER A 40 3.16 15.50 -5.93
CA SER A 40 4.21 16.30 -5.27
C SER A 40 4.32 16.01 -3.78
N LEU A 41 3.22 15.73 -3.08
CA LEU A 41 3.27 15.33 -1.67
C LEU A 41 3.92 13.96 -1.50
N THR A 42 3.52 12.98 -2.32
CA THR A 42 4.13 11.65 -2.32
C THR A 42 5.63 11.76 -2.57
N ALA A 43 6.04 12.47 -3.62
CA ALA A 43 7.44 12.68 -3.94
C ALA A 43 8.20 13.40 -2.81
N ALA A 44 7.57 14.37 -2.13
CA ALA A 44 8.17 15.03 -0.98
C ALA A 44 8.41 14.07 0.18
N ILE A 45 7.46 13.19 0.49
CA ILE A 45 7.59 12.20 1.55
C ILE A 45 8.65 11.15 1.19
N GLU A 46 8.64 10.63 -0.04
CA GLU A 46 9.64 9.67 -0.52
C GLU A 46 11.05 10.28 -0.51
N GLN A 47 11.18 11.52 -1.00
CA GLN A 47 12.46 12.24 -1.01
C GLN A 47 12.96 12.51 0.41
N GLU A 48 12.08 12.89 1.33
CA GLU A 48 12.42 13.13 2.73
C GLU A 48 12.88 11.84 3.42
N ILE A 49 12.15 10.73 3.25
CA ILE A 49 12.55 9.43 3.80
C ILE A 49 13.91 9.01 3.24
N SER A 50 14.15 9.22 1.95
CA SER A 50 15.43 8.92 1.30
C SER A 50 16.56 9.85 1.77
N SER A 51 16.32 11.16 1.87
CA SER A 51 17.35 12.13 2.28
C SER A 51 17.69 12.01 3.76
N SER A 52 16.70 11.69 4.59
CA SER A 52 16.85 11.43 6.00
C SER A 52 17.20 9.95 6.27
N GLY A 53 17.30 9.10 5.25
CA GLY A 53 17.53 7.66 5.35
C GLY A 53 18.77 7.27 6.16
N GLN A 54 19.90 7.97 5.93
CA GLN A 54 21.14 7.76 6.69
C GLN A 54 20.97 8.11 8.17
N THR A 55 20.25 9.18 8.47
CA THR A 55 19.96 9.60 9.86
C THR A 55 18.97 8.65 10.53
N LEU A 56 17.96 8.18 9.80
CA LEU A 56 16.96 7.24 10.26
C LEU A 56 17.53 5.85 10.51
N LEU A 57 18.51 5.42 9.70
CA LEU A 57 19.23 4.16 9.88
C LEU A 57 20.34 4.29 10.93
N GLY A 58 20.97 5.47 11.03
CA GLY A 58 22.19 5.70 11.81
C GLY A 58 23.46 5.22 11.10
N GLY A 59 23.45 5.13 9.76
CA GLY A 59 24.52 4.60 8.92
C GLY A 59 24.11 4.57 7.43
N ASP A 60 25.06 4.27 6.54
CA ASP A 60 24.79 3.97 5.12
C ASP A 60 24.29 2.54 4.94
N LEU A 61 24.86 1.61 5.71
CA LEU A 61 24.55 0.19 5.74
C LEU A 61 24.48 -0.28 7.19
N GLU A 62 23.46 -1.07 7.53
CA GLU A 62 23.32 -1.80 8.80
C GLU A 62 23.31 -3.30 8.50
N ILE A 63 24.12 -4.05 9.26
CA ILE A 63 24.08 -5.51 9.30
C ILE A 63 23.50 -5.93 10.64
N GLU A 64 22.39 -6.65 10.58
CA GLU A 64 21.80 -7.30 11.73
C GLU A 64 22.16 -8.80 11.76
N LEU A 65 22.53 -9.27 12.93
CA LEU A 65 22.75 -10.69 13.23
C LEU A 65 22.08 -11.04 14.55
N TRP A 66 21.60 -12.28 14.68
CA TRP A 66 21.01 -12.77 15.93
C TRP A 66 22.04 -13.60 16.70
N GLN A 67 22.11 -13.38 18.01
CA GLN A 67 22.85 -14.23 18.97
C GLN A 67 24.36 -14.43 18.68
N ARG A 68 24.93 -13.65 17.77
CA ARG A 68 26.37 -13.57 17.48
C ARG A 68 26.71 -12.16 17.01
N GLY A 69 27.94 -11.71 17.27
CA GLY A 69 28.49 -10.54 16.60
C GLY A 69 29.21 -10.90 15.31
N LEU A 70 29.72 -9.88 14.63
CA LEU A 70 30.65 -10.06 13.52
C LEU A 70 31.94 -10.70 14.03
N ASP A 71 32.46 -11.66 13.27
CA ASP A 71 33.79 -12.21 13.54
C ASP A 71 34.89 -11.20 13.13
N THR A 72 36.15 -11.60 13.30
CA THR A 72 37.30 -10.71 13.02
C THR A 72 37.47 -10.45 11.52
N GLU A 73 37.14 -11.42 10.66
CA GLU A 73 37.24 -11.26 9.21
C GLU A 73 36.08 -10.43 8.66
N GLU A 74 34.85 -10.71 9.10
CA GLU A 74 33.65 -9.94 8.79
C GLU A 74 33.81 -8.49 9.23
N SER A 75 34.26 -8.26 10.47
CA SER A 75 34.51 -6.90 10.99
C SER A 75 35.59 -6.16 10.20
N ALA A 76 36.66 -6.85 9.80
CA ALA A 76 37.73 -6.24 9.01
C ALA A 76 37.25 -5.89 7.59
N ALA A 77 36.47 -6.76 6.97
CA ALA A 77 35.88 -6.51 5.66
C ALA A 77 34.93 -5.30 5.69
N LEU A 78 34.11 -5.17 6.74
CA LEU A 78 33.25 -3.99 6.89
C LEU A 78 34.04 -2.71 7.13
N ALA A 79 35.11 -2.77 7.93
CA ALA A 79 35.96 -1.62 8.22
C ALA A 79 36.73 -1.09 6.99
N GLU A 80 36.80 -1.86 5.88
CA GLU A 80 37.34 -1.37 4.61
C GLU A 80 36.43 -0.33 3.92
N TYR A 81 35.14 -0.31 4.26
CA TYR A 81 34.16 0.61 3.67
C TYR A 81 33.99 1.92 4.46
N GLY A 82 34.30 1.92 5.76
CA GLY A 82 34.37 3.14 6.57
C GLY A 82 34.22 2.92 8.08
N GLU A 83 33.73 3.94 8.79
CA GLU A 83 33.62 3.94 10.25
C GLU A 83 32.48 3.02 10.73
N LEU A 84 32.77 2.18 11.72
CA LEU A 84 31.83 1.21 12.27
C LEU A 84 31.27 1.68 13.60
N SER A 85 29.96 1.53 13.79
CA SER A 85 29.31 1.61 15.10
C SER A 85 28.59 0.30 15.40
N ARG A 86 28.90 -0.29 16.54
CA ARG A 86 28.39 -1.58 17.02
C ARG A 86 27.41 -1.37 18.16
N GLY A 87 26.44 -2.27 18.23
CA GLY A 87 25.52 -2.29 19.35
C GLY A 87 24.79 -3.61 19.50
N TYR A 88 24.17 -3.77 20.67
CA TYR A 88 23.29 -4.87 21.00
C TYR A 88 21.86 -4.37 21.20
N ARG A 89 20.92 -5.19 20.77
CA ARG A 89 19.49 -4.97 20.95
C ARG A 89 18.86 -6.19 21.61
N MET A 90 18.20 -5.99 22.73
CA MET A 90 17.50 -7.05 23.45
C MET A 90 16.36 -6.52 24.31
N GLN A 91 15.52 -7.43 24.80
CA GLN A 91 14.56 -7.14 25.85
C GLN A 91 15.22 -7.34 27.21
N ALA A 92 14.94 -6.43 28.14
CA ALA A 92 15.44 -6.52 29.51
C ALA A 92 14.40 -6.04 30.51
N MET A 93 14.58 -6.39 31.78
CA MET A 93 13.80 -5.85 32.87
C MET A 93 14.59 -4.76 33.58
N ALA A 94 14.04 -3.55 33.60
CA ALA A 94 14.55 -2.47 34.44
C ALA A 94 13.79 -2.46 35.77
N ARG A 95 14.51 -2.36 36.89
CA ARG A 95 13.94 -2.41 38.24
C ARG A 95 14.38 -1.22 39.07
N ALA A 96 13.42 -0.52 39.65
CA ALA A 96 13.65 0.60 40.58
C ALA A 96 12.84 0.36 41.85
N GLY A 97 13.51 -0.02 42.95
CA GLY A 97 12.84 -0.48 44.16
C GLY A 97 11.92 -1.68 43.89
N GLU A 98 10.65 -1.54 44.22
CA GLU A 98 9.62 -2.58 44.00
C GLU A 98 9.04 -2.59 42.56
N GLN A 99 9.31 -1.56 41.76
CA GLN A 99 8.77 -1.45 40.41
C GLN A 99 9.68 -2.14 39.40
N ALA A 100 9.10 -2.93 38.51
CA ALA A 100 9.79 -3.59 37.42
C ALA A 100 9.05 -3.32 36.10
N VAL A 101 9.78 -2.89 35.07
CA VAL A 101 9.22 -2.53 33.77
C VAL A 101 10.03 -3.22 32.67
N PRO A 102 9.36 -3.91 31.72
CA PRO A 102 10.04 -4.40 30.52
C PRO A 102 10.49 -3.22 29.67
N VAL A 103 11.78 -3.21 29.32
CA VAL A 103 12.42 -2.18 28.52
C VAL A 103 13.13 -2.82 27.35
N GLY A 104 13.15 -2.10 26.24
CA GLY A 104 14.03 -2.44 25.15
C GLY A 104 15.42 -1.87 25.42
N LEU A 105 16.38 -2.72 25.76
CA LEU A 105 17.78 -2.32 25.97
C LEU A 105 18.53 -2.17 24.63
N LYS A 106 19.14 -1.01 24.43
CA LYS A 106 19.99 -0.67 23.29
C LYS A 106 21.38 -0.35 23.84
N ALA A 107 22.32 -1.26 23.67
CA ALA A 107 23.69 -1.04 24.07
C ALA A 107 24.48 -0.54 22.86
N VAL A 108 25.18 0.57 22.98
CA VAL A 108 25.84 1.26 21.86
C VAL A 108 27.30 1.56 22.18
N ASP A 109 28.15 1.51 21.16
CA ASP A 109 29.57 1.85 21.28
C ASP A 109 29.83 3.36 21.23
N GLY A 110 31.08 3.76 21.46
CA GLY A 110 31.48 5.17 21.51
C GLY A 110 31.35 5.92 20.18
N ALA A 111 31.19 5.22 19.05
CA ALA A 111 30.99 5.82 17.73
C ALA A 111 29.51 6.21 17.50
N TYR A 112 28.59 5.74 18.34
CA TYR A 112 27.18 6.08 18.24
C TYR A 112 26.86 7.50 18.74
N PRO A 113 26.05 8.29 18.01
CA PRO A 113 25.50 8.02 16.67
C PRO A 113 26.47 8.38 15.53
N LEU A 114 26.55 7.55 14.47
CA LEU A 114 27.32 7.88 13.25
C LEU A 114 26.66 9.01 12.44
N TYR A 115 25.33 8.98 12.35
CA TYR A 115 24.50 10.00 11.70
C TYR A 115 23.37 10.45 12.63
N GLY A 116 23.04 11.73 12.55
CA GLY A 116 22.01 12.35 13.38
C GLY A 116 22.50 12.76 14.76
N GLU A 117 21.59 13.34 15.55
CA GLU A 117 21.87 13.81 16.90
C GLU A 117 20.90 13.18 17.91
N LEU A 118 21.45 12.50 18.91
CA LEU A 118 20.73 12.05 20.10
C LEU A 118 20.67 13.21 21.10
N THR A 119 19.45 13.64 21.45
CA THR A 119 19.25 14.73 22.40
C THR A 119 18.46 14.30 23.63
N LEU A 120 18.83 14.87 24.77
CA LEU A 120 18.15 14.69 26.05
C LEU A 120 17.17 15.85 26.30
N GLN A 121 16.21 15.65 27.20
CA GLN A 121 15.20 16.67 27.54
C GLN A 121 15.78 17.95 28.16
N ASP A 122 16.99 17.88 28.70
CA ASP A 122 17.72 19.04 29.21
C ASP A 122 18.43 19.84 28.11
N GLY A 123 18.28 19.44 26.84
CA GLY A 123 18.84 20.10 25.67
C GLY A 123 20.27 19.70 25.33
N ARG A 124 20.90 18.77 26.08
CA ARG A 124 22.22 18.23 25.73
C ARG A 124 22.12 17.34 24.49
N SER A 125 23.02 17.53 23.54
CA SER A 125 23.34 16.54 22.51
C SER A 125 24.42 15.61 23.05
N VAL A 126 24.17 14.30 22.99
CA VAL A 126 24.99 13.26 23.64
C VAL A 126 25.25 12.09 22.70
N GLY A 127 26.33 11.35 22.94
CA GLY A 127 26.61 10.07 22.29
C GLY A 127 26.23 8.89 23.20
N ALA A 128 27.00 7.81 23.11
CA ALA A 128 26.89 6.70 24.06
C ALA A 128 27.02 7.17 25.52
N PRO A 129 26.20 6.63 26.45
CA PRO A 129 26.33 6.95 27.86
C PRO A 129 27.64 6.39 28.43
N PRO A 130 28.17 7.03 29.49
CA PRO A 130 29.24 6.43 30.31
C PRO A 130 28.85 5.03 30.82
N GLU A 131 29.86 4.22 31.16
CA GLU A 131 29.67 2.83 31.57
C GLU A 131 28.71 2.62 32.77
N ASP A 132 28.62 3.58 33.68
CA ASP A 132 27.79 3.53 34.89
C ASP A 132 26.45 4.31 34.74
N GLU A 133 26.22 4.91 33.57
CA GLU A 133 25.06 5.73 33.27
C GLU A 133 24.20 5.13 32.15
N ILE A 134 22.94 5.55 32.10
CA ILE A 134 22.00 5.20 31.04
C ILE A 134 21.15 6.40 30.60
N TRP A 135 20.73 6.38 29.34
CA TRP A 135 19.70 7.28 28.84
C TRP A 135 18.35 6.55 28.84
N LEU A 136 17.37 7.15 29.51
CA LEU A 136 16.07 6.53 29.76
C LEU A 136 15.00 7.14 28.85
N GLY A 137 14.22 6.31 28.16
CA GLY A 137 13.04 6.81 27.45
C GLY A 137 11.96 7.29 28.43
N GLN A 138 11.22 8.35 28.06
CA GLN A 138 10.17 8.95 28.90
C GLN A 138 9.19 7.89 29.46
N GLY A 139 8.72 6.98 28.61
CA GLY A 139 7.77 5.95 29.04
C GLY A 139 8.33 4.96 30.08
N ALA A 140 9.65 4.78 30.15
CA ALA A 140 10.28 3.97 31.20
C ALA A 140 10.36 4.77 32.51
N ALA A 141 10.77 6.04 32.43
CA ALA A 141 10.82 6.95 33.56
C ALA A 141 9.46 7.08 34.26
N ASP A 142 8.39 7.29 33.47
CA ASP A 142 7.02 7.43 33.99
C ASP A 142 6.52 6.16 34.70
N ARG A 143 6.87 4.98 34.18
CA ARG A 143 6.42 3.70 34.74
C ARG A 143 7.21 3.26 35.97
N LEU A 144 8.49 3.61 36.03
CA LEU A 144 9.39 3.35 37.16
C LEU A 144 9.34 4.45 38.23
N GLY A 145 8.67 5.58 37.94
CA GLY A 145 8.56 6.70 38.88
C GLY A 145 9.91 7.34 39.23
N ILE A 146 10.88 7.29 38.31
CA ILE A 146 12.26 7.80 38.51
C ILE A 146 12.58 8.96 37.58
N SER A 147 13.55 9.78 37.99
CA SER A 147 14.04 10.95 37.26
C SER A 147 15.56 10.88 37.04
N THR A 148 16.09 11.85 36.27
CA THR A 148 17.54 12.02 36.12
C THR A 148 18.24 12.12 37.48
N GLY A 149 19.29 11.33 37.70
CA GLY A 149 20.05 11.23 38.94
C GLY A 149 19.66 10.05 39.84
N ASP A 150 18.50 9.43 39.60
CA ASP A 150 18.09 8.22 40.32
C ASP A 150 18.83 6.98 39.79
N THR A 151 18.72 5.87 40.52
CA THR A 151 19.35 4.60 40.13
C THR A 151 18.30 3.56 39.79
N LEU A 152 18.65 2.67 38.86
CA LEU A 152 17.85 1.49 38.53
C LEU A 152 18.77 0.30 38.27
N ALA A 153 18.23 -0.90 38.42
CA ALA A 153 18.94 -2.14 38.14
C ALA A 153 18.49 -2.73 36.80
N ILE A 154 19.47 -3.18 36.00
CA ILE A 154 19.25 -3.97 34.78
C ILE A 154 20.15 -5.20 34.89
N GLY A 155 19.55 -6.39 34.85
CA GLY A 155 20.26 -7.63 35.13
C GLY A 155 20.93 -7.58 36.51
N THR A 156 22.24 -7.83 36.56
CA THR A 156 23.03 -7.77 37.79
C THR A 156 23.66 -6.40 38.09
N GLN A 157 23.49 -5.40 37.23
CA GLN A 157 24.12 -4.08 37.35
C GLN A 157 23.15 -3.03 37.87
N THR A 158 23.67 -2.08 38.66
CA THR A 158 22.94 -0.89 39.11
C THR A 158 23.54 0.32 38.42
N LEU A 159 22.70 1.09 37.73
CA LEU A 159 23.10 2.19 36.85
C LEU A 159 22.41 3.48 37.27
N THR A 160 23.04 4.61 36.99
CA THR A 160 22.46 5.94 37.24
C THR A 160 21.76 6.47 35.99
N VAL A 161 20.57 7.05 36.16
CA VAL A 161 19.86 7.71 35.06
C VAL A 161 20.55 9.05 34.77
N GLY A 162 21.41 9.09 33.76
CA GLY A 162 22.15 10.30 33.42
C GLY A 162 21.32 11.31 32.59
N GLY A 163 20.18 10.88 32.04
CA GLY A 163 19.25 11.74 31.32
C GLY A 163 18.03 11.03 30.72
N ILE A 164 17.01 11.81 30.37
CA ILE A 164 15.80 11.33 29.68
C ILE A 164 15.88 11.70 28.20
N ILE A 165 15.63 10.71 27.33
CA ILE A 165 15.72 10.86 25.87
C ILE A 165 14.61 11.79 25.37
N ALA A 166 14.99 12.83 24.62
CA ALA A 166 14.06 13.70 23.89
C ALA A 166 13.93 13.26 22.43
N ASN A 167 15.06 13.09 21.72
CA ASN A 167 15.11 12.65 20.34
C ASN A 167 16.14 11.55 20.16
N GLU A 168 15.75 10.42 19.56
CA GLU A 168 16.64 9.32 19.16
C GLU A 168 16.65 9.26 17.62
N PRO A 169 17.79 9.48 16.95
CA PRO A 169 17.84 9.66 15.49
C PRO A 169 17.39 8.42 14.71
N ASP A 170 17.80 7.23 15.17
CA ASP A 170 17.58 5.95 14.49
C ASP A 170 16.36 5.17 15.00
N LYS A 171 15.51 5.79 15.84
CA LYS A 171 14.34 5.14 16.47
C LYS A 171 13.38 4.48 15.47
N LEU A 172 13.22 5.08 14.28
CA LEU A 172 12.32 4.58 13.24
C LEU A 172 12.87 3.35 12.48
N SER A 173 14.20 3.14 12.49
CA SER A 173 14.85 1.95 11.94
C SER A 173 14.83 0.77 12.91
N GLU A 174 14.74 1.03 14.22
CA GLU A 174 14.79 -0.03 15.23
C GLU A 174 13.60 -1.01 15.21
N GLY A 175 12.58 -0.77 14.40
CA GLY A 175 11.46 -1.68 14.19
C GLY A 175 10.54 -1.83 15.42
N PHE A 176 9.98 -3.03 15.60
CA PHE A 176 9.06 -3.30 16.71
C PHE A 176 9.84 -3.52 18.02
N GLN A 177 9.56 -2.69 19.03
CA GLN A 177 10.14 -2.80 20.36
C GLN A 177 9.06 -3.09 21.40
N LEU A 178 9.29 -4.07 22.28
CA LEU A 178 8.43 -4.34 23.42
C LEU A 178 8.86 -3.45 24.60
N GLY A 179 8.13 -2.35 24.81
CA GLY A 179 8.41 -1.43 25.90
C GLY A 179 9.34 -0.27 25.52
N PRO A 180 9.50 0.70 26.44
CA PRO A 180 10.28 1.91 26.21
C PRO A 180 11.79 1.64 26.07
N THR A 181 12.49 2.46 25.27
CA THR A 181 13.93 2.36 25.03
C THR A 181 14.75 2.73 26.27
N VAL A 182 15.82 1.97 26.53
CA VAL A 182 16.94 2.34 27.40
C VAL A 182 18.22 2.25 26.59
N ILE A 183 19.02 3.31 26.55
CA ILE A 183 20.33 3.33 25.90
C ILE A 183 21.41 3.19 26.96
N ALA A 184 22.36 2.27 26.75
CA ALA A 184 23.47 1.98 27.64
C ALA A 184 24.78 1.81 26.85
N ALA A 185 25.91 1.74 27.56
CA ALA A 185 27.20 1.39 26.95
C ALA A 185 27.17 -0.04 26.37
N GLU A 186 27.91 -0.26 25.27
CA GLU A 186 27.98 -1.53 24.52
C GLU A 186 28.26 -2.74 25.41
N ASP A 187 29.08 -2.58 26.44
CA ASP A 187 29.55 -3.66 27.31
C ASP A 187 28.55 -4.05 28.42
N LEU A 188 27.51 -3.25 28.65
CA LEU A 188 26.54 -3.47 29.72
C LEU A 188 25.87 -4.86 29.62
N PRO A 189 25.36 -5.33 28.47
CA PRO A 189 24.68 -6.63 28.40
C PRO A 189 25.54 -7.80 28.85
N VAL A 190 26.85 -7.73 28.61
CA VAL A 190 27.81 -8.74 29.06
C VAL A 190 28.03 -8.63 30.58
N ARG A 191 28.30 -7.42 31.09
CA ARG A 191 28.54 -7.18 32.53
C ARG A 191 27.30 -7.41 33.40
N ALA A 192 26.11 -7.21 32.85
CA ALA A 192 24.82 -7.44 33.49
C ALA A 192 24.34 -8.89 33.41
N GLY A 193 25.11 -9.78 32.76
CA GLY A 193 24.77 -11.20 32.60
C GLY A 193 23.57 -11.44 31.68
N LEU A 194 23.23 -10.48 30.81
CA LEU A 194 22.11 -10.59 29.87
C LEU A 194 22.49 -11.33 28.59
N ILE A 195 23.79 -11.41 28.26
CA ILE A 195 24.31 -12.23 27.17
C ILE A 195 24.80 -13.56 27.75
N ALA A 196 23.94 -14.56 27.71
CA ALA A 196 24.23 -15.95 28.05
C ALA A 196 23.70 -16.91 26.96
N PRO A 197 24.18 -18.17 26.88
CA PRO A 197 23.63 -19.14 25.95
C PRO A 197 22.09 -19.24 26.04
N GLY A 198 21.41 -19.03 24.91
CA GLY A 198 19.95 -19.01 24.83
C GLY A 198 19.30 -17.62 24.98
N SER A 199 20.07 -16.57 25.29
CA SER A 199 19.56 -15.20 25.36
C SER A 199 19.18 -14.69 23.97
N MET A 200 18.05 -14.02 23.84
CA MET A 200 17.59 -13.48 22.56
C MET A 200 18.05 -12.05 22.40
N TYR A 201 19.08 -11.85 21.58
CA TYR A 201 19.61 -10.53 21.24
C TYR A 201 19.98 -10.44 19.78
N GLN A 202 19.94 -9.22 19.26
CA GLN A 202 20.50 -8.86 17.97
C GLN A 202 21.78 -8.07 18.18
N THR A 203 22.77 -8.29 17.34
CA THR A 203 23.85 -7.33 17.15
C THR A 203 23.54 -6.51 15.92
N LYS A 204 23.73 -5.20 16.03
CA LYS A 204 23.62 -4.27 14.92
C LYS A 204 24.98 -3.63 14.70
N THR A 205 25.51 -3.77 13.49
CA THR A 205 26.72 -3.06 13.07
C THR A 205 26.36 -2.12 11.94
N ARG A 206 26.59 -0.84 12.15
CA ARG A 206 26.35 0.22 11.17
C ARG A 206 27.67 0.69 10.60
N VAL A 207 27.66 1.07 9.33
CA VAL A 207 28.82 1.59 8.61
C VAL A 207 28.49 2.96 8.07
N ALA A 208 29.36 3.94 8.34
CA ALA A 208 29.40 5.22 7.65
C ALA A 208 30.48 5.12 6.57
N PHE A 209 30.11 5.19 5.30
CA PHE A 209 31.05 5.00 4.20
C PHE A 209 32.00 6.19 4.08
N ASP A 210 33.30 5.90 3.91
CA ASP A 210 34.33 6.92 3.70
C ASP A 210 34.19 7.63 2.33
N GLY A 211 33.39 7.08 1.43
CA GLY A 211 33.11 7.62 0.10
C GLY A 211 31.65 7.42 -0.32
N GLY A 212 31.27 8.01 -1.46
CA GLY A 212 29.94 7.84 -2.05
C GLY A 212 29.75 6.49 -2.75
N GLN A 213 30.05 5.41 -2.04
CA GLN A 213 29.80 4.05 -2.48
C GLN A 213 28.29 3.79 -2.48
N ASP A 214 27.86 2.92 -3.39
CA ASP A 214 26.49 2.49 -3.46
C ASP A 214 26.25 1.33 -2.47
N PRO A 215 25.34 1.44 -1.48
CA PRO A 215 25.10 0.42 -0.48
C PRO A 215 24.70 -0.94 -1.06
N GLU A 216 23.93 -0.98 -2.14
CA GLU A 216 23.51 -2.23 -2.81
C GLU A 216 24.72 -2.99 -3.36
N THR A 217 25.65 -2.28 -4.00
CA THR A 217 26.91 -2.87 -4.49
C THR A 217 27.77 -3.45 -3.35
N VAL A 218 27.74 -2.82 -2.16
CA VAL A 218 28.46 -3.32 -0.97
C VAL A 218 27.77 -4.54 -0.37
N GLU A 219 26.44 -4.55 -0.31
CA GLU A 219 25.61 -5.69 0.09
C GLU A 219 25.93 -6.92 -0.78
N GLU A 220 25.85 -6.78 -2.10
CA GLU A 220 26.18 -7.86 -3.05
C GLU A 220 27.61 -8.41 -2.86
N ALA A 221 28.58 -7.53 -2.63
CA ALA A 221 29.97 -7.92 -2.42
C ALA A 221 30.16 -8.70 -1.10
N LEU A 222 29.47 -8.30 -0.03
CA LEU A 222 29.51 -8.98 1.26
C LEU A 222 28.77 -10.33 1.22
N GLU A 223 27.63 -10.42 0.55
CA GLU A 223 26.92 -11.68 0.33
C GLU A 223 27.77 -12.67 -0.48
N ALA A 224 28.44 -12.20 -1.54
CA ALA A 224 29.32 -13.03 -2.35
C ALA A 224 30.55 -13.52 -1.55
N ARG A 225 31.08 -12.69 -0.64
CA ARG A 225 32.23 -13.03 0.20
C ARG A 225 31.87 -13.95 1.36
N PHE A 226 30.69 -13.75 1.96
CA PHE A 226 30.23 -14.46 3.17
C PHE A 226 28.82 -15.06 3.00
N PRO A 227 28.65 -16.03 2.08
CA PRO A 227 27.32 -16.56 1.73
C PRO A 227 26.64 -17.36 2.87
N GLU A 228 27.39 -17.77 3.89
CA GLU A 228 26.90 -18.56 5.02
C GLU A 228 26.83 -17.73 6.33
N ALA A 229 27.11 -16.42 6.27
CA ALA A 229 27.09 -15.56 7.44
C ALA A 229 25.66 -15.24 7.95
N GLY A 230 24.65 -15.33 7.08
CA GLY A 230 23.25 -15.07 7.47
C GLY A 230 22.97 -13.61 7.82
N PHE A 231 23.71 -12.68 7.22
CA PHE A 231 23.49 -11.24 7.36
C PHE A 231 22.07 -10.85 6.97
N ASP A 232 21.44 -10.00 7.78
CA ASP A 232 20.24 -9.26 7.39
C ASP A 232 20.64 -7.80 7.16
N PHE A 233 20.67 -7.39 5.89
CA PHE A 233 21.11 -6.07 5.49
C PHE A 233 19.98 -5.06 5.51
N ARG A 234 20.30 -3.83 5.92
CA ARG A 234 19.45 -2.66 5.73
C ARG A 234 20.28 -1.50 5.20
N THR A 235 19.71 -0.83 4.21
CA THR A 235 20.32 0.31 3.52
C THR A 235 19.55 1.59 3.84
N ALA A 236 20.20 2.76 3.71
CA ALA A 236 19.61 4.05 4.05
C ALA A 236 18.28 4.34 3.32
N ASP A 237 18.14 3.90 2.07
CA ASP A 237 16.91 4.01 1.27
C ASP A 237 15.76 3.13 1.80
N ARG A 238 16.08 2.04 2.51
CA ARG A 238 15.12 1.12 3.15
C ARG A 238 15.19 1.17 4.68
N ALA A 239 15.59 2.31 5.26
CA ALA A 239 15.77 2.47 6.70
C ALA A 239 14.51 2.13 7.53
N SER A 240 13.31 2.33 6.99
CA SER A 240 12.06 1.92 7.65
C SER A 240 11.10 1.22 6.68
N PRO A 241 11.18 -0.12 6.55
CA PRO A 241 10.33 -0.88 5.64
C PRO A 241 8.83 -0.76 5.96
N GLY A 242 8.49 -0.46 7.22
CA GLY A 242 7.12 -0.19 7.65
C GLY A 242 6.59 1.13 7.10
N ALA A 243 7.39 2.20 7.23
CA ALA A 243 7.05 3.53 6.70
C ALA A 243 7.00 3.51 5.18
N ASP A 244 7.99 2.89 4.51
CA ASP A 244 8.01 2.71 3.06
C ASP A 244 6.72 2.04 2.56
N ARG A 245 6.39 0.84 3.06
CA ARG A 245 5.15 0.13 2.69
C ARG A 245 3.89 0.95 2.95
N PHE A 246 3.86 1.72 4.04
CA PHE A 246 2.72 2.58 4.35
C PHE A 246 2.60 3.72 3.33
N VAL A 247 3.70 4.39 3.01
CA VAL A 247 3.79 5.47 2.01
C VAL A 247 3.43 4.94 0.63
N THR A 248 3.98 3.79 0.20
CA THR A 248 3.62 3.18 -1.09
C THR A 248 2.12 2.86 -1.16
N ARG A 249 1.53 2.28 -0.10
CA ARG A 249 0.08 1.99 -0.07
C ARG A 249 -0.77 3.26 -0.09
N MET A 250 -0.34 4.31 0.60
CA MET A 250 -1.00 5.61 0.57
C MET A 250 -0.91 6.22 -0.83
N SER A 251 0.26 6.17 -1.46
CA SER A 251 0.50 6.62 -2.84
C SER A 251 -0.40 5.88 -3.84
N GLU A 252 -0.49 4.54 -3.74
CA GLU A 252 -1.39 3.73 -4.55
C GLU A 252 -2.85 4.17 -4.38
N PHE A 253 -3.31 4.32 -3.13
CA PHE A 253 -4.65 4.78 -2.84
C PHE A 253 -4.94 6.18 -3.41
N LEU A 254 -4.05 7.15 -3.18
CA LEU A 254 -4.20 8.51 -3.67
C LEU A 254 -4.15 8.57 -5.21
N THR A 255 -3.37 7.70 -5.85
CA THR A 255 -3.35 7.55 -7.30
C THR A 255 -4.69 7.06 -7.83
N LEU A 256 -5.31 6.06 -7.20
CA LEU A 256 -6.65 5.59 -7.55
C LEU A 256 -7.71 6.69 -7.38
N VAL A 257 -7.62 7.48 -6.30
CA VAL A 257 -8.49 8.65 -6.08
C VAL A 257 -8.29 9.70 -7.19
N GLY A 258 -7.05 9.98 -7.57
CA GLY A 258 -6.72 10.87 -8.68
C GLY A 258 -7.31 10.40 -10.01
N LEU A 259 -7.17 9.11 -10.33
CA LEU A 259 -7.77 8.50 -11.52
C LEU A 259 -9.30 8.57 -11.49
N ALA A 260 -9.93 8.32 -10.34
CA ALA A 260 -11.38 8.44 -10.17
C ALA A 260 -11.86 9.89 -10.42
N ALA A 261 -11.18 10.86 -9.81
CA ALA A 261 -11.46 12.29 -9.99
C ALA A 261 -11.33 12.71 -11.46
N LEU A 262 -10.34 12.16 -12.16
CA LEU A 262 -10.10 12.43 -13.58
C LEU A 262 -11.22 11.85 -14.47
N VAL A 263 -11.73 10.66 -14.16
CA VAL A 263 -12.91 10.08 -14.87
C VAL A 263 -14.15 10.96 -14.66
N ILE A 264 -14.39 11.41 -13.42
CA ILE A 264 -15.49 12.34 -13.10
C ILE A 264 -15.32 13.66 -13.87
N ALA A 265 -14.11 14.21 -13.90
CA ALA A 265 -13.77 15.40 -14.66
C ALA A 265 -14.03 15.20 -16.16
N GLY A 266 -13.68 14.03 -16.72
CA GLY A 266 -13.96 13.67 -18.11
C GLY A 266 -15.44 13.79 -18.48
N ILE A 267 -16.33 13.27 -17.63
CA ILE A 267 -17.78 13.37 -17.86
C ILE A 267 -18.25 14.84 -17.82
N GLY A 268 -17.74 15.63 -16.86
CA GLY A 268 -17.99 17.07 -16.76
C GLY A 268 -17.51 17.85 -17.98
N ILE A 269 -16.31 17.52 -18.48
CA ILE A 269 -15.71 18.10 -19.69
C ILE A 269 -16.58 17.81 -20.92
N GLY A 270 -17.00 16.55 -21.10
CA GLY A 270 -17.87 16.16 -22.21
C GLY A 270 -19.21 16.92 -22.20
N GLY A 271 -19.81 17.10 -21.02
CA GLY A 271 -21.02 17.92 -20.83
C GLY A 271 -20.77 19.41 -21.13
N GLY A 272 -19.69 19.97 -20.62
CA GLY A 272 -19.29 21.37 -20.85
C GLY A 272 -19.03 21.68 -22.32
N VAL A 273 -18.29 20.82 -23.01
CA VAL A 273 -18.01 20.95 -24.46
C VAL A 273 -19.29 20.79 -25.28
N THR A 274 -20.18 19.85 -24.92
CA THR A 274 -21.48 19.70 -25.58
C THR A 274 -22.28 21.01 -25.49
N SER A 275 -22.42 21.55 -24.28
CA SER A 275 -23.12 22.82 -24.04
C SER A 275 -22.49 23.99 -24.81
N TYR A 276 -21.16 24.06 -24.84
CA TYR A 276 -20.43 25.09 -25.57
C TYR A 276 -20.67 25.02 -27.09
N LEU A 277 -20.54 23.83 -27.68
CA LEU A 277 -20.73 23.64 -29.13
C LEU A 277 -22.19 23.84 -29.55
N ASP A 278 -23.14 23.47 -28.69
CA ASP A 278 -24.55 23.75 -28.92
C ASP A 278 -24.85 25.26 -28.89
N ALA A 279 -24.25 26.03 -27.98
CA ALA A 279 -24.36 27.48 -27.97
C ALA A 279 -23.73 28.14 -29.21
N ARG A 280 -22.73 27.50 -29.82
CA ARG A 280 -22.04 27.98 -31.05
C ARG A 280 -22.67 27.46 -32.34
N ARG A 281 -23.79 26.74 -32.28
CA ARG A 281 -24.43 26.11 -33.45
C ARG A 281 -24.72 27.11 -34.59
N GLN A 282 -25.18 28.31 -34.27
CA GLN A 282 -25.42 29.37 -35.29
C GLN A 282 -24.12 29.81 -35.96
N GLY A 283 -23.05 30.06 -35.20
CA GLY A 283 -21.75 30.44 -35.75
C GLY A 283 -21.14 29.36 -36.64
N ILE A 284 -21.28 28.09 -36.24
CA ILE A 284 -20.85 26.93 -37.05
C ILE A 284 -21.61 26.89 -38.38
N ALA A 285 -22.93 27.13 -38.35
CA ALA A 285 -23.75 27.16 -39.56
C ALA A 285 -23.34 28.30 -40.50
N THR A 286 -23.08 29.51 -39.97
CA THR A 286 -22.59 30.65 -40.77
C THR A 286 -21.26 30.32 -41.46
N LEU A 287 -20.29 29.75 -40.73
CA LEU A 287 -18.99 29.36 -41.32
C LEU A 287 -19.16 28.33 -42.45
N LYS A 288 -20.07 27.36 -42.28
CA LYS A 288 -20.35 26.37 -43.32
C LYS A 288 -21.02 26.96 -44.56
N ILE A 289 -21.93 27.92 -44.39
CA ILE A 289 -22.56 28.63 -45.51
C ILE A 289 -21.49 29.44 -46.28
N LEU A 290 -20.51 30.00 -45.59
CA LEU A 290 -19.36 30.70 -46.18
C LEU A 290 -18.31 29.75 -46.79
N GLY A 291 -18.56 28.44 -46.83
CA GLY A 291 -17.69 27.45 -47.48
C GLY A 291 -16.69 26.72 -46.57
N ALA A 292 -16.76 26.87 -45.25
CA ALA A 292 -15.89 26.13 -44.34
C ALA A 292 -16.20 24.62 -44.36
N SER A 293 -15.18 23.79 -44.53
CA SER A 293 -15.34 22.33 -44.51
C SER A 293 -15.59 21.80 -43.09
N SER A 294 -16.12 20.59 -42.97
CA SER A 294 -16.29 19.92 -41.67
C SER A 294 -14.95 19.63 -40.96
N GLY A 295 -13.83 19.59 -41.69
CA GLY A 295 -12.48 19.51 -41.12
C GLY A 295 -12.02 20.86 -40.55
N ASP A 296 -12.34 21.96 -41.23
CA ASP A 296 -12.02 23.31 -40.78
C ASP A 296 -12.73 23.64 -39.46
N ILE A 297 -14.02 23.30 -39.34
CA ILE A 297 -14.78 23.43 -38.09
C ILE A 297 -14.10 22.62 -36.97
N ALA A 298 -13.75 21.35 -37.23
CA ALA A 298 -13.09 20.51 -36.23
C ALA A 298 -11.77 21.12 -35.74
N ARG A 299 -10.93 21.66 -36.64
CA ARG A 299 -9.66 22.29 -36.30
C ARG A 299 -9.84 23.54 -35.43
N ILE A 300 -10.78 24.42 -35.76
CA ILE A 300 -11.03 25.65 -34.99
C ILE A 300 -11.41 25.30 -33.55
N TYR A 301 -12.41 24.43 -33.37
CA TYR A 301 -12.91 24.11 -32.04
C TYR A 301 -11.99 23.16 -31.27
N ALA A 302 -11.25 22.26 -31.94
CA ALA A 302 -10.20 21.48 -31.29
C ALA A 302 -9.09 22.37 -30.71
N LEU A 303 -8.63 23.38 -31.45
CA LEU A 303 -7.66 24.35 -30.96
C LEU A 303 -8.20 25.16 -29.77
N GLN A 304 -9.48 25.55 -29.78
CA GLN A 304 -10.08 26.25 -28.65
C GLN A 304 -10.13 25.38 -27.39
N ILE A 305 -10.56 24.12 -27.55
CA ILE A 305 -10.66 23.16 -26.45
C ILE A 305 -9.27 22.83 -25.92
N PHE A 306 -8.28 22.62 -26.80
CA PHE A 306 -6.89 22.39 -26.42
C PHE A 306 -6.31 23.58 -25.66
N ALA A 307 -6.50 24.81 -26.15
CA ALA A 307 -6.01 26.01 -25.47
C ALA A 307 -6.67 26.20 -24.09
N ALA A 308 -7.99 25.98 -24.00
CA ALA A 308 -8.69 26.00 -22.72
C ALA A 308 -8.18 24.88 -21.80
N ALA A 309 -7.92 23.68 -22.33
CA ALA A 309 -7.42 22.57 -21.56
C ALA A 309 -6.01 22.80 -21.02
N MET A 310 -5.12 23.38 -21.84
CA MET A 310 -3.79 23.82 -21.42
C MET A 310 -3.88 24.85 -20.28
N VAL A 311 -4.70 25.89 -20.44
CA VAL A 311 -4.85 26.94 -19.41
C VAL A 311 -5.42 26.37 -18.10
N GLY A 312 -6.47 25.54 -18.18
CA GLY A 312 -7.06 24.89 -17.01
C GLY A 312 -6.08 23.96 -16.31
N SER A 313 -5.35 23.15 -17.08
CA SER A 313 -4.37 22.19 -16.55
C SER A 313 -3.20 22.89 -15.88
N LEU A 314 -2.62 23.92 -16.52
CA LEU A 314 -1.51 24.71 -15.97
C LEU A 314 -1.91 25.50 -14.73
N ALA A 315 -3.13 26.08 -14.72
CA ALA A 315 -3.64 26.74 -13.52
C ALA A 315 -3.85 25.75 -12.38
N GLY A 316 -4.35 24.55 -12.68
CA GLY A 316 -4.50 23.47 -11.71
C GLY A 316 -3.16 23.05 -11.13
N ILE A 317 -2.17 22.77 -11.99
CA ILE A 317 -0.79 22.41 -11.60
C ILE A 317 -0.19 23.50 -10.69
N LEU A 318 -0.29 24.77 -11.08
CA LEU A 318 0.26 25.89 -10.30
C LEU A 318 -0.36 25.96 -8.90
N VAL A 319 -1.68 25.78 -8.79
CA VAL A 319 -2.35 25.75 -7.49
C VAL A 319 -2.03 24.47 -6.72
N GLY A 320 -1.91 23.32 -7.39
CA GLY A 320 -1.52 22.06 -6.78
C GLY A 320 -0.16 22.16 -6.09
N ILE A 321 0.84 22.70 -6.79
CA ILE A 321 2.18 22.97 -6.23
C ILE A 321 2.11 23.98 -5.07
N ALA A 322 1.33 25.05 -5.23
CA ALA A 322 1.22 26.09 -4.20
C ALA A 322 0.52 25.61 -2.92
N VAL A 323 -0.31 24.57 -3.00
CA VAL A 323 -1.00 23.98 -1.84
C VAL A 323 -0.09 23.01 -1.07
N THR A 324 0.92 22.41 -1.70
CA THR A 324 1.80 21.41 -1.05
C THR A 324 2.44 21.90 0.26
N PRO A 325 2.99 23.12 0.37
CA PRO A 325 3.56 23.61 1.64
C PRO A 325 2.52 23.79 2.74
N VAL A 326 1.29 24.17 2.39
CA VAL A 326 0.18 24.31 3.35
C VAL A 326 -0.20 22.93 3.90
N LEU A 327 -0.18 21.91 3.04
CA LEU A 327 -0.44 20.54 3.44
C LEU A 327 0.69 19.98 4.31
N SER A 328 1.96 20.26 3.97
CA SER A 328 3.12 19.90 4.80
C SER A 328 3.02 20.55 6.19
N LEU A 329 2.71 21.85 6.27
CA LEU A 329 2.51 22.55 7.56
C LEU A 329 1.40 21.92 8.41
N ALA A 330 0.29 21.51 7.79
CA ALA A 330 -0.80 20.83 8.49
C ALA A 330 -0.42 19.43 9.00
N LEU A 331 0.63 18.82 8.44
CA LEU A 331 1.08 17.46 8.74
C LEU A 331 2.37 17.38 9.57
N GLN A 332 3.01 18.51 9.90
CA GLN A 332 4.27 18.55 10.67
C GLN A 332 4.24 17.81 12.03
N GLY A 333 3.07 17.66 12.64
CA GLY A 333 2.90 16.89 13.88
C GLY A 333 2.73 15.37 13.70
N LEU A 334 2.58 14.92 12.45
CA LEU A 334 2.30 13.52 12.10
C LEU A 334 3.40 12.90 11.22
N LEU A 335 4.08 13.72 10.41
CA LEU A 335 5.16 13.30 9.53
C LEU A 335 6.35 14.25 9.65
N PRO A 336 7.59 13.74 9.77
CA PRO A 336 8.80 14.54 9.73
C PRO A 336 9.07 14.93 8.28
N VAL A 337 8.37 15.94 7.77
CA VAL A 337 8.55 16.43 6.39
C VAL A 337 8.99 17.88 6.44
N ASP A 338 10.07 18.20 5.75
CA ASP A 338 10.45 19.59 5.60
C ASP A 338 9.34 20.39 4.90
N SER A 339 9.15 21.63 5.34
CA SER A 339 8.13 22.54 4.79
C SER A 339 8.49 23.11 3.40
N GLY A 340 9.47 22.50 2.74
CA GLY A 340 10.00 22.91 1.44
C GLY A 340 8.99 22.72 0.31
N LEU A 341 9.12 23.57 -0.72
CA LEU A 341 8.37 23.42 -1.95
C LEU A 341 9.06 22.37 -2.83
N VAL A 342 8.59 21.12 -2.76
CA VAL A 342 9.09 20.04 -3.63
C VAL A 342 8.39 20.10 -4.99
N ILE A 343 9.18 20.27 -6.04
CA ILE A 343 8.72 20.26 -7.43
C ILE A 343 9.20 18.96 -8.05
N ASP A 344 8.28 18.03 -8.29
CA ASP A 344 8.53 16.83 -9.09
C ASP A 344 8.11 17.05 -10.56
N PRO A 345 9.06 17.13 -11.50
CA PRO A 345 8.75 17.24 -12.93
C PRO A 345 7.95 16.05 -13.46
N GLY A 346 8.13 14.85 -12.89
CA GLY A 346 7.43 13.62 -13.27
C GLY A 346 5.93 13.74 -13.01
N ALA A 347 5.54 14.04 -11.77
CA ALA A 347 4.15 14.27 -11.37
C ALA A 347 3.49 15.41 -12.17
N ILE A 348 4.21 16.50 -12.47
CA ILE A 348 3.70 17.62 -13.27
C ILE A 348 3.41 17.18 -14.70
N LEU A 349 4.36 16.49 -15.34
CA LEU A 349 4.21 16.02 -16.71
C LEU A 349 3.07 15.01 -16.83
N LEU A 350 2.98 14.10 -15.86
CA LEU A 350 1.93 13.09 -15.77
C LEU A 350 0.55 13.74 -15.58
N ALA A 351 0.42 14.70 -14.67
CA ALA A 351 -0.82 15.43 -14.46
C ALA A 351 -1.26 16.22 -15.70
N LEU A 352 -0.30 16.86 -16.39
CA LEU A 352 -0.56 17.55 -17.66
C LEU A 352 -1.00 16.57 -18.76
N ALA A 353 -0.32 15.42 -18.89
CA ALA A 353 -0.64 14.39 -19.85
C ALA A 353 -2.06 13.86 -19.65
N TYR A 354 -2.41 13.48 -18.41
CA TYR A 354 -3.76 13.04 -18.05
C TYR A 354 -4.82 14.11 -18.32
N GLY A 355 -4.60 15.34 -17.86
CA GLY A 355 -5.54 16.45 -18.04
C GLY A 355 -5.84 16.72 -19.52
N LEU A 356 -4.80 16.80 -20.36
CA LEU A 356 -4.95 17.04 -21.79
C LEU A 356 -5.60 15.86 -22.51
N LEU A 357 -5.16 14.65 -22.21
CA LEU A 357 -5.62 13.45 -22.90
C LEU A 357 -7.11 13.21 -22.59
N VAL A 358 -7.52 13.34 -21.33
CA VAL A 358 -8.93 13.27 -20.91
C VAL A 358 -9.75 14.40 -21.52
N ALA A 359 -9.23 15.63 -21.54
CA ALA A 359 -9.92 16.75 -22.16
C ALA A 359 -10.22 16.48 -23.64
N LEU A 360 -9.22 16.01 -24.39
CA LEU A 360 -9.35 15.74 -25.82
C LEU A 360 -10.28 14.56 -26.10
N ILE A 361 -10.22 13.50 -25.29
CA ILE A 361 -11.04 12.29 -25.46
C ILE A 361 -12.52 12.58 -25.20
N PHE A 362 -12.82 13.21 -24.07
CA PHE A 362 -14.20 13.49 -23.72
C PHE A 362 -14.79 14.65 -24.54
N ALA A 363 -13.95 15.52 -25.11
CA ALA A 363 -14.35 16.51 -26.09
C ALA A 363 -14.57 15.96 -27.50
N ALA A 364 -13.95 14.82 -27.86
CA ALA A 364 -14.04 14.26 -29.21
C ALA A 364 -15.48 13.92 -29.63
N PRO A 365 -16.34 13.23 -28.84
CA PRO A 365 -17.71 12.94 -29.24
C PRO A 365 -18.54 14.18 -29.56
N PRO A 366 -18.63 15.22 -28.70
CA PRO A 366 -19.39 16.42 -29.03
C PRO A 366 -18.77 17.22 -30.18
N LEU A 367 -17.44 17.24 -30.32
CA LEU A 367 -16.76 17.86 -31.46
C LEU A 367 -17.12 17.18 -32.78
N MET A 368 -17.15 15.85 -32.82
CA MET A 368 -17.55 15.09 -34.01
C MET A 368 -19.03 15.29 -34.35
N ARG A 369 -19.90 15.41 -33.35
CA ARG A 369 -21.30 15.81 -33.59
C ARG A 369 -21.41 17.20 -34.19
N ALA A 370 -20.62 18.17 -33.70
CA ALA A 370 -20.63 19.54 -34.22
C ALA A 370 -20.20 19.64 -35.70
N ARG A 371 -19.29 18.76 -36.15
CA ARG A 371 -18.91 18.66 -37.57
C ARG A 371 -20.08 18.35 -38.49
N ARG A 372 -21.16 17.74 -37.99
CA ARG A 372 -22.32 17.34 -38.77
C ARG A 372 -23.50 18.29 -38.67
N PHE A 373 -23.37 19.42 -37.95
CA PHE A 373 -24.44 20.42 -37.91
C PHE A 373 -24.78 20.89 -39.34
N PRO A 374 -26.04 20.70 -39.80
CA PRO A 374 -26.42 21.06 -41.15
C PRO A 374 -26.46 22.59 -41.28
N ALA A 375 -26.06 23.13 -42.44
CA ALA A 375 -26.19 24.56 -42.74
C ALA A 375 -27.65 25.04 -42.61
N MET A 376 -28.61 24.15 -42.92
CA MET A 376 -30.06 24.36 -42.76
C MET A 376 -30.54 24.43 -41.30
N ALA A 377 -29.68 24.20 -40.30
CA ALA A 377 -30.04 24.31 -38.89
C ALA A 377 -30.49 25.73 -38.49
N LEU A 378 -30.11 26.76 -39.26
CA LEU A 378 -30.61 28.12 -39.12
C LEU A 378 -32.11 28.25 -39.45
N MET A 379 -32.67 27.39 -40.30
CA MET A 379 -34.06 27.51 -40.80
C MET A 379 -35.03 26.43 -40.26
N ARG A 380 -34.53 25.27 -39.80
CA ARG A 380 -35.34 24.21 -39.15
C ARG A 380 -34.62 23.63 -37.93
N ALA A 381 -34.57 24.42 -36.86
CA ALA A 381 -33.74 24.17 -35.67
C ALA A 381 -34.09 22.93 -34.82
N ARG A 382 -35.14 22.14 -35.13
CA ARG A 382 -35.66 21.10 -34.19
C ARG A 382 -35.93 19.70 -34.76
N VAL A 383 -35.69 19.41 -36.04
CA VAL A 383 -36.31 18.20 -36.69
C VAL A 383 -35.32 17.13 -37.17
N SER A 384 -34.01 17.22 -36.92
CA SER A 384 -33.07 16.17 -37.34
C SER A 384 -32.22 15.65 -36.19
N PRO A 385 -32.46 14.41 -35.70
CA PRO A 385 -31.56 13.78 -34.74
C PRO A 385 -30.23 13.45 -35.45
N LEU A 386 -29.13 13.96 -34.90
CA LEU A 386 -27.78 13.66 -35.37
C LEU A 386 -27.48 12.19 -35.09
N GLY A 387 -27.41 11.36 -36.13
CA GLY A 387 -26.97 9.97 -36.02
C GLY A 387 -25.53 9.85 -35.50
N GLY A 388 -25.27 8.82 -34.70
CA GLY A 388 -23.94 8.54 -34.13
C GLY A 388 -22.84 8.43 -35.19
N ASP A 389 -21.67 8.99 -34.90
CA ASP A 389 -20.52 8.92 -35.80
C ASP A 389 -19.62 7.75 -35.41
N ARG A 390 -19.59 6.69 -36.23
CA ARG A 390 -18.68 5.55 -36.05
C ARG A 390 -17.21 5.97 -36.00
N LYS A 391 -16.82 7.06 -36.68
CA LYS A 391 -15.44 7.60 -36.62
C LYS A 391 -15.14 8.28 -35.29
N ALA A 392 -16.14 8.87 -34.64
CA ALA A 392 -15.98 9.42 -33.29
C ALA A 392 -15.73 8.32 -32.27
N LEU A 393 -16.37 7.16 -32.45
CA LEU A 393 -16.22 6.01 -31.57
C LEU A 393 -14.79 5.45 -31.62
N GLY A 394 -14.17 5.41 -32.80
CA GLY A 394 -12.76 5.01 -32.96
C GLY A 394 -11.77 5.95 -32.26
N ILE A 395 -11.97 7.27 -32.35
CA ILE A 395 -11.11 8.26 -31.67
C ILE A 395 -11.24 8.15 -30.15
N VAL A 396 -12.48 7.99 -29.65
CA VAL A 396 -12.74 7.82 -28.21
C VAL A 396 -12.15 6.51 -27.71
N ALA A 397 -12.32 5.41 -28.45
CA ALA A 397 -11.75 4.11 -28.08
C ALA A 397 -10.22 4.15 -28.08
N GLY A 398 -9.58 4.68 -29.12
CA GLY A 398 -8.12 4.80 -29.17
C GLY A 398 -7.56 5.71 -28.08
N GLY A 399 -8.26 6.80 -27.76
CA GLY A 399 -7.89 7.65 -26.64
C GLY A 399 -8.10 6.98 -25.28
N LEU A 400 -9.18 6.24 -25.08
CA LEU A 400 -9.40 5.48 -23.85
C LEU A 400 -8.31 4.43 -23.65
N VAL A 401 -7.90 3.73 -24.73
CA VAL A 401 -6.73 2.84 -24.71
C VAL A 401 -5.46 3.60 -24.31
N ALA A 402 -5.27 4.84 -24.79
CA ALA A 402 -4.14 5.66 -24.36
C ALA A 402 -4.20 6.09 -22.88
N ILE A 403 -5.39 6.40 -22.33
CA ILE A 403 -5.55 6.62 -20.87
C ILE A 403 -5.16 5.37 -20.10
N VAL A 404 -5.69 4.21 -20.52
CA VAL A 404 -5.46 2.93 -19.85
C VAL A 404 -3.98 2.56 -19.94
N ALA A 405 -3.36 2.69 -21.12
CA ALA A 405 -1.93 2.43 -21.29
C ALA A 405 -1.07 3.35 -20.43
N LEU A 406 -1.39 4.66 -20.40
CA LEU A 406 -0.68 5.61 -19.53
C LEU A 406 -0.84 5.20 -18.05
N ALA A 407 -2.04 4.82 -17.60
CA ALA A 407 -2.30 4.39 -16.23
C ALA A 407 -1.61 3.10 -15.83
N LEU A 408 -1.51 2.14 -16.74
CA LEU A 408 -0.83 0.88 -16.46
C LEU A 408 0.70 1.02 -16.51
N LEU A 409 1.23 1.85 -17.41
CA LEU A 409 2.68 2.07 -17.52
C LEU A 409 3.26 2.92 -16.40
N THR A 410 2.46 3.80 -15.77
CA THR A 410 2.93 4.68 -14.70
C THR A 410 2.59 4.17 -13.30
N ALA A 411 1.87 3.06 -13.17
CA ALA A 411 1.47 2.54 -11.87
C ALA A 411 2.52 1.59 -11.30
N SER A 412 2.89 1.80 -10.03
CA SER A 412 3.81 0.91 -9.28
C SER A 412 3.27 -0.53 -9.19
N ARG A 413 1.94 -0.67 -9.09
CA ARG A 413 1.22 -1.95 -9.18
C ARG A 413 0.20 -1.93 -10.32
N PRO A 414 0.57 -2.37 -11.54
CA PRO A 414 -0.32 -2.33 -12.70
C PRO A 414 -1.56 -3.19 -12.52
N GLU A 415 -1.49 -4.26 -11.71
CA GLU A 415 -2.61 -5.14 -11.41
C GLU A 415 -3.74 -4.42 -10.68
N LEU A 416 -3.41 -3.66 -9.63
CA LEU A 416 -4.39 -2.86 -8.88
C LEU A 416 -5.04 -1.80 -9.77
N SER A 417 -4.24 -1.10 -10.56
CA SER A 417 -4.73 -0.12 -11.54
C SER A 417 -5.63 -0.77 -12.60
N ALA A 418 -5.28 -1.96 -13.09
CA ALA A 418 -6.08 -2.71 -14.06
C ALA A 418 -7.42 -3.14 -13.45
N MET A 419 -7.42 -3.68 -12.23
CA MET A 419 -8.65 -4.04 -11.51
C MET A 419 -9.55 -2.83 -11.27
N PHE A 420 -8.98 -1.69 -10.87
CA PHE A 420 -9.74 -0.46 -10.70
C PHE A 420 -10.36 0.03 -12.02
N LEU A 421 -9.58 0.06 -13.10
CA LEU A 421 -10.07 0.49 -14.42
C LEU A 421 -11.15 -0.47 -14.95
N ALA A 422 -10.98 -1.77 -14.76
CA ALA A 422 -11.99 -2.77 -15.10
C ALA A 422 -13.26 -2.58 -14.26
N GLY A 423 -13.13 -2.39 -12.95
CA GLY A 423 -14.24 -2.10 -12.04
C GLY A 423 -14.98 -0.82 -12.41
N ALA A 424 -14.25 0.25 -12.75
CA ALA A 424 -14.82 1.52 -13.21
C ALA A 424 -15.58 1.35 -14.53
N ALA A 425 -15.04 0.57 -15.48
CA ALA A 425 -15.71 0.25 -16.73
C ALA A 425 -17.01 -0.56 -16.50
N VAL A 426 -16.96 -1.56 -15.62
CA VAL A 426 -18.15 -2.33 -15.21
C VAL A 426 -19.18 -1.43 -14.55
N ALA A 427 -18.78 -0.58 -13.60
CA ALA A 427 -19.68 0.35 -12.93
C ALA A 427 -20.34 1.34 -13.90
N LEU A 428 -19.57 1.92 -14.82
CA LEU A 428 -20.11 2.78 -15.89
C LEU A 428 -21.07 2.02 -16.80
N GLY A 429 -20.77 0.77 -17.12
CA GLY A 429 -21.64 -0.13 -17.88
C GLY A 429 -22.96 -0.40 -17.16
N LEU A 430 -22.92 -0.76 -15.88
CA LEU A 430 -24.10 -0.98 -15.03
C LEU A 430 -24.94 0.29 -14.88
N LEU A 431 -24.31 1.45 -14.67
CA LEU A 431 -25.00 2.73 -14.60
C LEU A 431 -25.64 3.12 -15.95
N ALA A 432 -24.98 2.83 -17.07
CA ALA A 432 -25.55 3.05 -18.39
C ALA A 432 -26.76 2.12 -18.64
N LEU A 433 -26.67 0.85 -18.22
CA LEU A 433 -27.80 -0.09 -18.26
C LEU A 433 -28.96 0.37 -17.37
N LEU A 434 -28.67 0.82 -16.16
CA LEU A 434 -29.65 1.40 -15.24
C LEU A 434 -30.33 2.61 -15.88
N ALA A 435 -29.57 3.52 -16.46
CA ALA A 435 -30.13 4.68 -17.14
C ALA A 435 -31.01 4.29 -18.34
N MET A 436 -30.62 3.26 -19.10
CA MET A 436 -31.43 2.71 -20.18
C MET A 436 -32.71 2.05 -19.64
N GLY A 437 -32.63 1.36 -18.50
CA GLY A 437 -33.78 0.83 -17.76
C GLY A 437 -34.76 1.93 -17.34
N ILE A 438 -34.26 3.01 -16.73
CA ILE A 438 -35.07 4.19 -16.36
C ILE A 438 -35.77 4.77 -17.59
N ARG A 439 -35.06 4.91 -18.72
CA ARG A 439 -35.67 5.43 -19.96
C ARG A 439 -36.74 4.50 -20.52
N ARG A 440 -36.51 3.18 -20.50
CA ARG A 440 -37.50 2.18 -20.95
C ARG A 440 -38.73 2.17 -20.05
N LEU A 441 -38.54 2.20 -18.73
CA LEU A 441 -39.62 2.24 -17.76
C LEU A 441 -40.43 3.54 -17.90
N ALA A 442 -39.75 4.69 -18.02
CA ALA A 442 -40.40 5.97 -18.25
C ALA A 442 -41.20 6.02 -19.57
N ALA A 443 -40.75 5.31 -20.60
CA ALA A 443 -41.48 5.17 -21.87
C ALA A 443 -42.66 4.21 -21.78
N ALA A 444 -42.60 3.21 -20.90
CA ALA A 444 -43.65 2.21 -20.69
C ALA A 444 -44.75 2.67 -19.73
N LEU A 445 -44.47 3.67 -18.87
CA LEU A 445 -45.44 4.20 -17.91
C LEU A 445 -46.64 4.88 -18.61
N PRO A 446 -47.86 4.74 -18.06
CA PRO A 446 -49.05 5.41 -18.58
C PRO A 446 -48.87 6.93 -18.61
N ARG A 447 -49.42 7.59 -19.64
CA ARG A 447 -49.32 9.05 -19.78
C ARG A 447 -50.13 9.74 -18.67
N PRO A 448 -49.51 10.56 -17.80
CA PRO A 448 -50.23 11.29 -16.76
C PRO A 448 -51.27 12.25 -17.36
N ALA A 449 -52.40 12.39 -16.68
CA ALA A 449 -53.44 13.34 -17.04
C ALA A 449 -52.91 14.79 -16.97
N SER A 450 -52.08 15.12 -15.97
CA SER A 450 -51.54 16.47 -15.83
C SER A 450 -50.50 16.80 -16.93
N PRO A 451 -50.62 17.94 -17.62
CA PRO A 451 -49.70 18.33 -18.69
C PRO A 451 -48.25 18.48 -18.23
N ILE A 452 -48.04 18.93 -16.99
CA ILE A 452 -46.70 19.13 -16.41
C ILE A 452 -46.01 17.77 -16.16
N ALA A 453 -46.69 16.82 -15.50
CA ALA A 453 -46.10 15.50 -15.24
C ALA A 453 -45.87 14.72 -16.54
N ARG A 454 -46.75 14.89 -17.53
CA ARG A 454 -46.56 14.31 -18.87
C ARG A 454 -45.31 14.85 -19.57
N ASN A 455 -45.07 16.16 -19.51
CA ASN A 455 -43.86 16.76 -20.05
C ASN A 455 -42.60 16.35 -19.26
N ALA A 456 -42.69 16.25 -17.94
CA ALA A 456 -41.60 15.77 -17.10
C ALA A 456 -41.20 14.32 -17.45
N LEU A 457 -42.18 13.40 -17.54
CA LEU A 457 -41.95 12.01 -17.93
C LEU A 457 -41.39 11.90 -19.36
N ALA A 458 -41.94 12.67 -20.30
CA ALA A 458 -41.45 12.71 -21.68
C ALA A 458 -40.01 13.22 -21.79
N ASN A 459 -39.61 14.17 -20.93
CA ASN A 459 -38.23 14.69 -20.91
C ASN A 459 -37.19 13.63 -20.50
N LEU A 460 -37.59 12.59 -19.76
CA LEU A 460 -36.68 11.51 -19.32
C LEU A 460 -36.35 10.53 -20.46
N HIS A 461 -37.31 10.17 -21.31
CA HIS A 461 -37.10 9.14 -22.32
C HIS A 461 -36.86 9.69 -23.74
N ARG A 462 -37.23 10.96 -24.03
CA ARG A 462 -37.14 11.53 -25.39
C ARG A 462 -35.74 11.45 -26.01
N PRO A 463 -35.62 11.37 -27.34
CA PRO A 463 -34.33 11.50 -28.03
C PRO A 463 -33.64 12.81 -27.66
N GLY A 464 -32.38 12.73 -27.20
CA GLY A 464 -31.63 13.89 -26.68
C GLY A 464 -31.88 14.23 -25.20
N SER A 465 -32.58 13.38 -24.45
CA SER A 465 -32.67 13.48 -22.98
C SER A 465 -31.29 13.38 -22.32
N SER A 466 -31.01 14.21 -21.32
CA SER A 466 -29.78 14.15 -20.52
C SER A 466 -29.75 13.00 -19.51
N THR A 467 -30.82 12.22 -19.39
CA THR A 467 -30.97 11.15 -18.38
C THR A 467 -29.80 10.18 -18.35
N THR A 468 -29.36 9.64 -19.50
CA THR A 468 -28.21 8.74 -19.53
C THR A 468 -26.93 9.41 -19.04
N ALA A 469 -26.65 10.63 -19.50
CA ALA A 469 -25.47 11.37 -19.06
C ALA A 469 -25.52 11.71 -17.56
N LEU A 470 -26.68 12.13 -17.04
CA LEU A 470 -26.84 12.51 -15.63
C LEU A 470 -26.77 11.31 -14.69
N VAL A 471 -27.43 10.20 -15.03
CA VAL A 471 -27.40 8.97 -14.20
C VAL A 471 -25.99 8.39 -14.17
N THR A 472 -25.31 8.33 -15.31
CA THR A 472 -23.92 7.85 -15.35
C THR A 472 -22.97 8.81 -14.64
N ALA A 473 -23.09 10.12 -14.84
CA ALA A 473 -22.22 11.11 -14.19
C ALA A 473 -22.38 11.13 -12.68
N LEU A 474 -23.61 11.31 -12.21
CA LEU A 474 -23.93 11.43 -10.79
C LEU A 474 -23.77 10.08 -10.07
N GLY A 475 -24.19 9.00 -10.73
CA GLY A 475 -24.04 7.65 -10.21
C GLY A 475 -22.58 7.24 -10.08
N PHE A 476 -21.73 7.58 -11.06
CA PHE A 476 -20.30 7.29 -10.98
C PHE A 476 -19.62 8.17 -9.91
N GLY A 477 -19.97 9.45 -9.82
CA GLY A 477 -19.47 10.33 -8.76
C GLY A 477 -19.83 9.81 -7.35
N LEU A 478 -21.07 9.37 -7.15
CA LEU A 478 -21.50 8.77 -5.89
C LEU A 478 -20.80 7.42 -5.65
N ALA A 479 -20.68 6.56 -6.66
CA ALA A 479 -20.01 5.26 -6.54
C ALA A 479 -18.52 5.43 -6.17
N ALA A 480 -17.82 6.39 -6.78
CA ALA A 480 -16.45 6.72 -6.45
C ALA A 480 -16.32 7.25 -5.00
N PHE A 481 -17.27 8.06 -4.54
CA PHE A 481 -17.31 8.53 -3.16
C PHE A 481 -17.59 7.40 -2.15
N VAL A 482 -18.52 6.50 -2.48
CA VAL A 482 -18.81 5.31 -1.65
C VAL A 482 -17.61 4.38 -1.61
N LEU A 483 -16.92 4.18 -2.73
CA LEU A 483 -15.67 3.41 -2.78
C LEU A 483 -14.63 4.02 -1.84
N LEU A 484 -14.47 5.35 -1.88
CA LEU A 484 -13.55 6.05 -0.99
C LEU A 484 -13.89 5.82 0.49
N ALA A 485 -15.16 5.96 0.86
CA ALA A 485 -15.63 5.72 2.22
C ALA A 485 -15.47 4.24 2.65
N ALA A 486 -15.71 3.31 1.74
CA ALA A 486 -15.54 1.88 2.00
C ALA A 486 -14.06 1.52 2.22
N VAL A 487 -13.15 2.08 1.41
CA VAL A 487 -11.71 1.88 1.59
C VAL A 487 -11.25 2.46 2.93
N GLN A 488 -11.69 3.68 3.26
CA GLN A 488 -11.40 4.30 4.57
C GLN A 488 -11.87 3.40 5.73
N SER A 489 -13.13 2.97 5.70
CA SER A 489 -13.70 2.11 6.73
C SER A 489 -12.99 0.75 6.83
N ALA A 490 -12.49 0.20 5.72
CA ALA A 490 -11.73 -1.04 5.72
C ALA A 490 -10.34 -0.85 6.35
N ILE A 491 -9.70 0.30 6.14
CA ILE A 491 -8.42 0.65 6.78
C ILE A 491 -8.64 0.81 8.29
N ASP A 492 -9.63 1.59 8.69
CA ASP A 492 -9.96 1.83 10.10
C ASP A 492 -10.28 0.51 10.83
N GLY A 493 -11.12 -0.33 10.22
CA GLY A 493 -11.46 -1.65 10.78
C GLY A 493 -10.26 -2.59 10.89
N ASN A 494 -9.30 -2.53 9.96
CA ASN A 494 -8.07 -3.35 10.04
C ASN A 494 -7.15 -2.88 11.18
N ILE A 495 -7.19 -1.60 11.52
CA ILE A 495 -6.45 -1.03 12.65
C ILE A 495 -7.15 -1.42 13.97
N GLU A 496 -8.48 -1.34 14.04
CA GLU A 496 -9.24 -1.65 15.25
C GLU A 496 -9.32 -3.15 15.58
N GLN A 497 -9.36 -4.04 14.58
CA GLN A 497 -9.55 -5.50 14.80
C GLN A 497 -8.31 -6.27 15.28
N ARG A 498 -7.27 -5.60 15.80
CA ARG A 498 -6.01 -6.27 16.21
C ARG A 498 -5.95 -6.73 17.67
N VAL A 499 -7.04 -6.65 18.43
CA VAL A 499 -7.09 -7.22 19.78
C VAL A 499 -8.05 -8.41 19.77
N PRO A 500 -7.55 -9.66 19.74
CA PRO A 500 -8.38 -10.85 19.84
C PRO A 500 -9.12 -10.88 21.19
N GLU A 501 -10.36 -11.37 21.21
CA GLU A 501 -11.09 -11.70 22.45
C GLU A 501 -10.41 -12.83 23.27
N GLN A 502 -9.37 -13.47 22.71
CA GLN A 502 -8.60 -14.58 23.31
C GLN A 502 -7.12 -14.20 23.58
N ALA A 503 -6.79 -12.91 23.69
CA ALA A 503 -5.43 -12.50 24.03
C ALA A 503 -5.07 -12.95 25.46
N PRO A 504 -3.84 -13.45 25.71
CA PRO A 504 -3.41 -13.80 27.06
C PRO A 504 -3.33 -12.55 27.93
N ASP A 505 -3.65 -12.68 29.23
CA ASP A 505 -3.55 -11.58 30.19
C ASP A 505 -2.10 -11.10 30.37
N TYR A 506 -1.15 -12.04 30.32
CA TYR A 506 0.29 -11.78 30.41
C TYR A 506 1.05 -12.51 29.31
N PHE A 507 2.04 -11.83 28.75
CA PHE A 507 2.99 -12.40 27.80
C PHE A 507 4.41 -12.24 28.37
N VAL A 508 5.05 -13.35 28.68
CA VAL A 508 6.40 -13.38 29.27
C VAL A 508 7.36 -13.94 28.25
N LEU A 509 8.48 -13.26 28.06
CA LEU A 509 9.50 -13.54 27.05
C LEU A 509 10.81 -13.92 27.72
N ASP A 510 11.66 -14.64 26.97
CA ASP A 510 13.06 -14.94 27.32
C ASP A 510 13.25 -15.64 28.67
N ILE A 511 12.31 -16.52 29.05
CA ILE A 511 12.47 -17.41 30.21
C ILE A 511 13.52 -18.47 29.86
N PRO A 512 14.63 -18.59 30.62
CA PRO A 512 15.61 -19.64 30.40
C PRO A 512 15.00 -21.03 30.50
N ARG A 513 15.43 -21.96 29.64
CA ARG A 513 14.85 -23.32 29.53
C ARG A 513 14.84 -24.06 30.87
N ASP A 514 15.87 -23.87 31.67
CA ASP A 514 16.04 -24.47 33.00
C ASP A 514 15.20 -23.82 34.10
N GLN A 515 14.69 -22.60 33.86
CA GLN A 515 13.88 -21.84 34.82
C GLN A 515 12.36 -21.93 34.57
N VAL A 516 11.92 -22.53 33.47
CA VAL A 516 10.48 -22.63 33.13
C VAL A 516 9.68 -23.26 34.26
N SER A 517 10.14 -24.37 34.84
CA SER A 517 9.44 -25.05 35.94
C SER A 517 9.46 -24.28 37.26
N GLU A 518 10.39 -23.34 37.45
CA GLU A 518 10.37 -22.41 38.59
C GLU A 518 9.35 -21.30 38.36
N PHE A 519 9.32 -20.74 37.16
CA PHE A 519 8.33 -19.75 36.76
C PHE A 519 6.90 -20.28 36.84
N GLU A 520 6.64 -21.50 36.33
CA GLU A 520 5.33 -22.14 36.41
C GLU A 520 4.85 -22.29 37.86
N ARG A 521 5.73 -22.72 38.78
CA ARG A 521 5.41 -22.82 40.21
C ARG A 521 5.10 -21.46 40.81
N LEU A 522 5.89 -20.45 40.50
CA LEU A 522 5.67 -19.09 41.01
C LEU A 522 4.31 -18.53 40.57
N VAL A 523 3.89 -18.79 39.33
CA VAL A 523 2.57 -18.37 38.84
C VAL A 523 1.45 -19.16 39.52
N TRP A 524 1.59 -20.48 39.67
CA TRP A 524 0.57 -21.30 40.34
C TRP A 524 0.45 -21.07 41.84
N ASP A 525 1.54 -20.64 42.51
CA ASP A 525 1.51 -20.25 43.92
C ASP A 525 0.67 -18.97 44.15
N GLU A 526 0.62 -18.07 43.15
CA GLU A 526 -0.21 -16.85 43.19
C GLU A 526 -1.63 -17.09 42.64
N ASP A 527 -1.78 -17.89 41.59
CA ASP A 527 -3.06 -18.28 41.00
C ASP A 527 -3.05 -19.75 40.54
N GLU A 528 -3.66 -20.63 41.34
CA GLU A 528 -3.78 -22.05 41.05
C GLU A 528 -4.57 -22.35 39.75
N GLN A 529 -5.37 -21.41 39.24
CA GLN A 529 -6.17 -21.57 38.02
C GLN A 529 -5.48 -21.03 36.76
N ALA A 530 -4.29 -20.45 36.88
CA ALA A 530 -3.57 -19.86 35.75
C ALA A 530 -3.25 -20.91 34.67
N VAL A 531 -3.67 -20.60 33.42
CA VAL A 531 -3.35 -21.40 32.24
C VAL A 531 -2.05 -20.88 31.63
N ILE A 532 -0.97 -21.64 31.82
CA ILE A 532 0.36 -21.28 31.31
C ILE A 532 0.63 -22.06 30.03
N ARG A 533 1.00 -21.35 28.96
CA ARG A 533 1.46 -21.94 27.70
C ARG A 533 2.90 -21.54 27.42
N ALA A 534 3.84 -22.41 27.76
CA ALA A 534 5.24 -22.23 27.40
C ALA A 534 5.48 -22.70 25.96
N VAL A 535 6.05 -21.83 25.13
CA VAL A 535 6.40 -22.13 23.74
C VAL A 535 7.92 -21.98 23.58
N PRO A 536 8.65 -23.06 23.24
CA PRO A 536 10.09 -22.95 22.97
C PRO A 536 10.32 -22.03 21.78
N ALA A 537 11.22 -21.06 21.93
CA ALA A 537 11.66 -20.18 20.87
C ALA A 537 13.14 -20.42 20.58
N LEU A 538 13.49 -20.64 19.31
CA LEU A 538 14.86 -20.67 18.82
C LEU A 538 14.98 -19.85 17.54
N ARG A 539 16.20 -19.51 17.13
CA ARG A 539 16.47 -18.85 15.86
C ARG A 539 17.22 -19.80 14.93
N GLY A 540 16.94 -19.71 13.64
CA GLY A 540 17.68 -20.44 12.61
C GLY A 540 17.40 -19.90 11.22
N ALA A 541 18.39 -20.01 10.32
CA ALA A 541 18.25 -19.67 8.90
C ALA A 541 18.13 -20.94 8.05
N VAL A 542 17.39 -20.85 6.95
CA VAL A 542 17.41 -21.88 5.90
C VAL A 542 18.56 -21.56 4.95
N LEU A 543 19.64 -22.34 5.00
CA LEU A 543 20.83 -22.12 4.16
C LEU A 543 20.68 -22.70 2.74
N ALA A 544 19.88 -23.75 2.61
CA ALA A 544 19.54 -24.35 1.32
C ALA A 544 18.23 -25.15 1.43
N PHE A 545 17.55 -25.33 0.31
CA PHE A 545 16.33 -26.14 0.20
C PHE A 545 16.32 -26.95 -1.10
N GLY A 546 15.61 -28.08 -1.11
CA GLY A 546 15.51 -28.96 -2.28
C GLY A 546 15.92 -30.41 -1.98
N PRO A 547 16.05 -31.26 -3.00
CA PRO A 547 16.50 -32.64 -2.83
C PRO A 547 17.99 -32.69 -2.48
N GLU A 548 18.41 -33.66 -1.65
CA GLU A 548 19.75 -33.79 -1.07
C GLU A 548 20.92 -33.75 -2.09
N GLY A 549 20.67 -34.09 -3.36
CA GLY A 549 21.65 -34.02 -4.46
C GLY A 549 21.58 -32.78 -5.37
N ALA A 550 20.59 -31.90 -5.18
CA ALA A 550 20.40 -30.68 -5.97
C ALA A 550 19.78 -29.56 -5.12
N MET A 551 20.35 -29.33 -3.94
CA MET A 551 19.95 -28.27 -3.02
C MET A 551 20.20 -26.89 -3.67
N THR A 552 19.17 -26.05 -3.71
CA THR A 552 19.28 -24.65 -4.07
C THR A 552 19.72 -23.86 -2.83
N ARG A 553 20.87 -23.18 -2.93
CA ARG A 553 21.35 -22.30 -1.86
C ARG A 553 20.52 -21.04 -1.80
N THR A 554 20.14 -20.63 -0.61
CA THR A 554 19.28 -19.46 -0.41
C THR A 554 20.01 -18.17 -0.74
N ALA A 555 21.31 -18.09 -0.44
CA ALA A 555 22.19 -16.97 -0.82
C ALA A 555 22.42 -16.84 -2.34
N GLY A 556 21.98 -17.82 -3.15
CA GLY A 556 22.12 -17.77 -4.61
C GLY A 556 20.86 -17.29 -5.34
N LEU A 557 19.84 -16.82 -4.62
CA LEU A 557 18.58 -16.33 -5.18
C LEU A 557 18.60 -14.80 -5.21
N GLU A 558 18.67 -14.20 -6.40
CA GLU A 558 18.52 -12.74 -6.59
C GLU A 558 17.14 -12.26 -6.11
N ASP A 559 16.09 -13.00 -6.45
CA ASP A 559 14.71 -12.72 -6.01
C ASP A 559 14.12 -13.93 -5.29
N LEU A 560 13.61 -13.69 -4.08
CA LEU A 560 12.84 -14.69 -3.35
C LEU A 560 11.45 -14.85 -4.00
N PRO A 561 10.99 -16.08 -4.28
CA PRO A 561 9.65 -16.30 -4.81
C PRO A 561 8.57 -15.69 -3.91
N ASP A 562 7.47 -15.21 -4.50
CA ASP A 562 6.34 -14.68 -3.74
C ASP A 562 5.85 -15.70 -2.69
N GLY A 563 5.86 -15.29 -1.42
CA GLY A 563 5.49 -16.15 -0.29
C GLY A 563 6.63 -16.98 0.31
N ALA A 564 7.84 -16.97 -0.26
CA ALA A 564 9.02 -17.65 0.27
C ALA A 564 9.72 -16.86 1.39
N TRP A 565 8.95 -16.14 2.21
CA TRP A 565 9.47 -15.30 3.31
C TRP A 565 10.32 -16.07 4.32
N ALA A 566 10.08 -17.39 4.46
CA ALA A 566 10.79 -18.27 5.38
C ALA A 566 12.28 -18.48 5.02
N LEU A 567 12.67 -18.15 3.79
CA LEU A 567 14.01 -18.32 3.27
C LEU A 567 14.93 -17.11 3.53
N ARG A 568 14.38 -15.95 3.92
CA ARG A 568 15.18 -14.73 4.13
C ARG A 568 15.76 -14.70 5.54
N GLY A 569 17.07 -14.58 5.72
CA GLY A 569 17.72 -14.36 7.02
C GLY A 569 17.36 -15.39 8.12
N GLU A 570 17.63 -15.03 9.37
CA GLU A 570 17.30 -15.86 10.53
C GLU A 570 15.84 -15.72 10.98
N ARG A 571 15.20 -16.85 11.31
CA ARG A 571 13.78 -16.93 11.66
C ARG A 571 13.56 -17.50 13.04
N GLY A 572 12.53 -16.97 13.71
CA GLY A 572 12.00 -17.55 14.93
C GLY A 572 11.35 -18.89 14.60
N LEU A 573 11.90 -19.94 15.17
CA LEU A 573 11.40 -21.30 15.07
C LEU A 573 10.84 -21.68 16.43
N THR A 574 9.70 -22.34 16.42
CA THR A 574 9.15 -23.00 17.60
C THR A 574 9.10 -24.48 17.33
N TYR A 575 9.26 -25.28 18.37
CA TYR A 575 9.13 -26.72 18.28
C TYR A 575 8.25 -27.19 19.42
N ALA A 576 7.56 -28.30 19.18
CA ALA A 576 6.76 -28.96 20.19
C ALA A 576 6.92 -30.46 20.00
N ASP A 577 6.98 -31.19 21.10
CA ASP A 577 7.04 -32.66 21.07
C ASP A 577 5.72 -33.27 20.59
N GLN A 578 4.63 -32.50 20.66
CA GLN A 578 3.29 -32.87 20.22
C GLN A 578 2.72 -31.80 19.29
N VAL A 579 1.88 -32.22 18.35
CA VAL A 579 1.14 -31.29 17.48
C VAL A 579 0.22 -30.43 18.35
N PRO A 580 0.24 -29.08 18.22
CA PRO A 580 -0.60 -28.21 19.04
C PRO A 580 -2.09 -28.57 18.94
N ASP A 581 -2.82 -28.44 20.04
CA ASP A 581 -4.26 -28.74 20.16
C ASP A 581 -5.14 -27.96 19.17
N SER A 582 -4.60 -26.89 18.58
CA SER A 582 -5.30 -26.04 17.62
C SER A 582 -5.13 -26.45 16.16
N ASN A 583 -4.49 -27.58 15.84
CA ASN A 583 -4.19 -27.91 14.44
C ASN A 583 -4.07 -29.41 14.10
N THR A 584 -4.96 -30.27 14.61
CA THR A 584 -5.03 -31.66 14.12
C THR A 584 -5.99 -31.81 12.95
N THR A 585 -5.78 -32.84 12.12
CA THR A 585 -6.76 -33.22 11.08
C THR A 585 -8.14 -33.49 11.68
N ALA A 586 -8.21 -33.99 12.92
CA ALA A 586 -9.47 -34.23 13.63
C ALA A 586 -10.20 -32.93 13.96
N ASP A 587 -9.49 -31.89 14.42
CA ASP A 587 -10.08 -30.59 14.74
C ASP A 587 -10.61 -29.91 13.48
N VAL A 588 -9.84 -29.97 12.37
CA VAL A 588 -10.27 -29.43 11.07
C VAL A 588 -11.54 -30.13 10.58
N LEU A 589 -11.62 -31.45 10.73
CA LEU A 589 -12.80 -32.22 10.36
C LEU A 589 -14.00 -31.94 11.28
N ALA A 590 -13.76 -31.69 12.58
CA ALA A 590 -14.80 -31.29 13.52
C ALA A 590 -15.37 -29.91 13.19
N ILE A 591 -14.51 -28.95 12.82
CA ILE A 591 -14.91 -27.62 12.34
C ILE A 591 -15.74 -27.78 11.05
N ALA A 592 -15.30 -28.62 10.11
CA ALA A 592 -16.02 -28.91 8.88
C ALA A 592 -17.42 -29.50 9.16
N ALA A 593 -17.52 -30.47 10.07
CA ALA A 593 -18.78 -31.06 10.47
C ALA A 593 -19.73 -30.04 11.13
N ALA A 594 -19.21 -29.20 12.04
CA ALA A 594 -19.98 -28.15 12.70
C ALA A 594 -20.43 -27.05 11.72
N PHE A 595 -19.64 -26.78 10.68
CA PHE A 595 -20.02 -25.88 9.59
C PHE A 595 -21.13 -26.49 8.74
N ARG A 596 -20.99 -27.74 8.30
CA ARG A 596 -22.01 -28.46 7.51
C ARG A 596 -23.35 -28.52 8.24
N ALA A 597 -23.34 -28.76 9.55
CA ALA A 597 -24.55 -28.80 10.37
C ALA A 597 -25.31 -27.47 10.37
N ARG A 598 -24.59 -26.34 10.34
CA ARG A 598 -25.19 -24.98 10.30
C ARG A 598 -25.56 -24.53 8.89
N HIS A 599 -24.86 -25.03 7.87
CA HIS A 599 -24.96 -24.58 6.49
C HIS A 599 -25.04 -25.78 5.52
N PRO A 600 -26.17 -26.50 5.48
CA PRO A 600 -26.28 -27.76 4.74
C PRO A 600 -26.12 -27.61 3.22
N GLU A 601 -26.51 -26.46 2.67
CA GLU A 601 -26.50 -26.20 1.22
C GLU A 601 -25.21 -25.54 0.70
N VAL A 602 -24.26 -25.18 1.59
CA VAL A 602 -23.05 -24.46 1.20
C VAL A 602 -21.96 -25.48 0.83
N PRO A 603 -21.38 -25.42 -0.39
CA PRO A 603 -20.27 -26.30 -0.74
C PRO A 603 -19.05 -26.07 0.17
N LEU A 604 -18.52 -27.16 0.74
CA LEU A 604 -17.41 -27.13 1.68
C LEU A 604 -16.18 -27.81 1.07
N VAL A 605 -15.10 -27.06 0.91
CA VAL A 605 -13.83 -27.54 0.36
C VAL A 605 -12.75 -27.48 1.43
N LEU A 606 -12.00 -28.57 1.61
CA LEU A 606 -10.79 -28.60 2.45
C LEU A 606 -9.53 -28.42 1.60
N MET A 607 -8.62 -27.57 2.04
CA MET A 607 -7.32 -27.37 1.40
C MET A 607 -6.19 -27.76 2.36
N GLY A 608 -5.18 -28.47 1.86
CA GLY A 608 -4.01 -28.84 2.67
C GLY A 608 -2.90 -29.51 1.86
N TYR A 609 -1.96 -30.11 2.58
CA TYR A 609 -0.80 -30.81 2.04
C TYR A 609 -0.98 -32.34 2.10
N ALA A 610 -0.19 -33.08 1.33
CA ALA A 610 -0.31 -34.52 1.13
C ALA A 610 -0.14 -35.28 2.43
N ASN A 611 0.87 -34.90 3.23
CA ASN A 611 1.29 -35.63 4.43
C ASN A 611 0.11 -35.98 5.38
N PRO A 612 -0.73 -35.03 5.85
CA PRO A 612 -1.89 -35.37 6.69
C PRO A 612 -2.96 -36.21 5.99
N MET A 613 -3.05 -36.16 4.65
CA MET A 613 -4.07 -36.87 3.87
C MET A 613 -3.67 -38.31 3.55
N VAL A 614 -2.37 -38.58 3.34
CA VAL A 614 -1.87 -39.89 2.89
C VAL A 614 -1.23 -40.71 4.01
N ARG A 615 -0.71 -40.08 5.06
CA ARG A 615 0.08 -40.78 6.10
C ARG A 615 -0.69 -41.83 6.90
N ARG A 616 -2.00 -41.65 7.08
CA ARG A 616 -2.90 -42.64 7.71
C ARG A 616 -3.64 -43.51 6.69
N GLY A 617 -3.30 -43.36 5.41
CA GLY A 617 -3.99 -43.94 4.26
C GLY A 617 -4.98 -42.94 3.64
N PRO A 618 -4.96 -42.77 2.30
CA PRO A 618 -5.88 -41.87 1.61
C PRO A 618 -7.36 -42.30 1.77
N GLU A 619 -7.63 -43.59 1.97
CA GLU A 619 -8.96 -44.12 2.25
C GLU A 619 -9.49 -43.63 3.59
N TRP A 620 -8.63 -43.62 4.62
CA TRP A 620 -9.01 -43.11 5.94
C TRP A 620 -9.41 -41.64 5.85
N PHE A 621 -8.57 -40.82 5.20
CA PHE A 621 -8.84 -39.40 5.04
C PHE A 621 -10.14 -39.13 4.27
N ALA A 622 -10.36 -39.84 3.16
CA ALA A 622 -11.60 -39.72 2.38
C ALA A 622 -12.85 -40.12 3.18
N VAL A 623 -12.76 -41.16 4.03
CA VAL A 623 -13.86 -41.55 4.94
C VAL A 623 -14.17 -40.44 5.93
N GLU A 624 -13.16 -39.84 6.54
CA GLU A 624 -13.37 -38.80 7.53
C GLU A 624 -13.87 -37.48 6.91
N CYS A 625 -13.37 -37.10 5.74
CA CYS A 625 -13.92 -35.96 4.98
C CYS A 625 -15.41 -36.17 4.63
N ALA A 626 -15.79 -37.38 4.23
CA ALA A 626 -17.20 -37.69 3.93
C ALA A 626 -18.08 -37.59 5.19
N LYS A 627 -17.60 -38.07 6.35
CA LYS A 627 -18.30 -37.92 7.63
C LYS A 627 -18.46 -36.45 8.03
N ALA A 628 -17.45 -35.63 7.77
CA ALA A 628 -17.47 -34.20 8.05
C ALA A 628 -18.31 -33.39 7.04
N GLY A 629 -18.82 -34.03 5.98
CA GLY A 629 -19.64 -33.37 4.96
C GLY A 629 -18.83 -32.45 4.05
N VAL A 630 -17.60 -32.83 3.71
CA VAL A 630 -16.72 -32.12 2.78
C VAL A 630 -17.07 -32.54 1.35
N ASP A 631 -17.25 -31.57 0.44
CA ASP A 631 -17.62 -31.83 -0.95
C ASP A 631 -16.41 -31.86 -1.89
N GLY A 632 -15.32 -31.20 -1.51
CA GLY A 632 -14.09 -31.15 -2.31
C GLY A 632 -12.82 -31.05 -1.47
N VAL A 633 -11.71 -31.51 -2.03
CA VAL A 633 -10.39 -31.44 -1.41
C VAL A 633 -9.38 -30.88 -2.41
N ILE A 634 -8.60 -29.88 -1.99
CA ILE A 634 -7.43 -29.37 -2.68
C ILE A 634 -6.19 -29.89 -1.94
N CYS A 635 -5.36 -30.67 -2.62
CA CYS A 635 -4.03 -31.05 -2.13
C CYS A 635 -2.98 -30.26 -2.92
N VAL A 636 -2.25 -29.38 -2.24
CA VAL A 636 -1.40 -28.36 -2.90
C VAL A 636 -0.16 -28.97 -3.56
N ASP A 637 0.33 -30.06 -3.01
CA ASP A 637 1.62 -30.71 -3.29
C ASP A 637 1.47 -32.10 -3.93
N ILE A 638 0.26 -32.51 -4.35
CA ILE A 638 0.06 -33.70 -5.20
C ILE A 638 -0.34 -33.24 -6.60
N PRO A 639 0.58 -33.28 -7.58
CA PRO A 639 0.29 -32.89 -8.95
C PRO A 639 -0.73 -33.84 -9.59
N ALA A 640 -1.32 -33.44 -10.72
CA ALA A 640 -2.37 -34.23 -11.37
C ALA A 640 -1.86 -35.60 -11.86
N GLU A 641 -0.57 -35.67 -12.16
CA GLU A 641 0.18 -36.86 -12.57
C GLU A 641 0.25 -37.92 -11.46
N GLU A 642 0.23 -37.49 -10.19
CA GLU A 642 0.28 -38.35 -9.01
C GLU A 642 -1.10 -38.61 -8.41
N ASP A 643 -2.15 -38.54 -9.23
CA ASP A 643 -3.54 -38.69 -8.78
C ASP A 643 -3.79 -40.00 -8.02
N ALA A 644 -3.05 -41.07 -8.34
CA ALA A 644 -3.14 -42.37 -7.68
C ALA A 644 -2.93 -42.31 -6.14
N ALA A 645 -2.19 -41.31 -5.64
CA ALA A 645 -1.89 -41.19 -4.21
C ALA A 645 -3.10 -40.77 -3.34
N LEU A 646 -4.12 -40.12 -3.91
CA LEU A 646 -5.25 -39.56 -3.15
C LEU A 646 -6.58 -39.52 -3.91
N GLY A 647 -6.53 -39.28 -5.22
CA GLY A 647 -7.71 -39.05 -6.08
C GLY A 647 -8.73 -40.20 -6.08
N PRO A 648 -8.32 -41.48 -6.24
CA PRO A 648 -9.23 -42.62 -6.19
C PRO A 648 -10.02 -42.72 -4.88
N ALA A 649 -9.35 -42.50 -3.74
CA ALA A 649 -9.98 -42.60 -2.42
C ALA A 649 -11.05 -41.51 -2.22
N LEU A 650 -10.76 -40.26 -2.63
CA LEU A 650 -11.71 -39.15 -2.56
C LEU A 650 -12.92 -39.38 -3.47
N ARG A 651 -12.70 -39.77 -4.73
CA ARG A 651 -13.79 -40.02 -5.68
C ARG A 651 -14.68 -41.17 -5.25
N ALA A 652 -14.12 -42.22 -4.63
CA ALA A 652 -14.89 -43.33 -4.07
C ALA A 652 -15.87 -42.89 -2.95
N LYS A 653 -15.65 -41.71 -2.36
CA LYS A 653 -16.51 -41.11 -1.33
C LYS A 653 -17.36 -39.94 -1.84
N GLY A 654 -17.37 -39.70 -3.15
CA GLY A 654 -18.13 -38.60 -3.75
C GLY A 654 -17.50 -37.22 -3.51
N ILE A 655 -16.25 -37.16 -3.07
CA ILE A 655 -15.52 -35.92 -2.79
C ILE A 655 -14.73 -35.53 -4.04
N ALA A 656 -14.86 -34.29 -4.49
CA ALA A 656 -14.17 -33.80 -5.67
C ALA A 656 -12.68 -33.52 -5.37
N PRO A 657 -11.72 -34.22 -6.00
CA PRO A 657 -10.32 -33.81 -5.97
C PRO A 657 -10.15 -32.57 -6.86
N ILE A 658 -9.95 -31.41 -6.24
CA ILE A 658 -9.76 -30.14 -6.92
C ILE A 658 -8.25 -29.94 -7.13
N ARG A 659 -7.85 -29.82 -8.39
CA ARG A 659 -6.44 -29.70 -8.79
C ARG A 659 -6.06 -28.23 -8.91
N LEU A 660 -4.91 -27.89 -8.34
CA LEU A 660 -4.23 -26.64 -8.63
C LEU A 660 -3.36 -26.86 -9.86
N ALA A 661 -3.56 -26.04 -10.88
CA ALA A 661 -2.66 -25.94 -12.02
C ALA A 661 -2.01 -24.56 -11.96
N THR A 662 -0.69 -24.53 -11.94
CA THR A 662 0.04 -23.30 -12.23
C THR A 662 -0.17 -22.94 -13.70
N PRO A 663 -0.44 -21.67 -14.04
CA PRO A 663 -0.44 -21.26 -15.44
C PRO A 663 0.98 -21.44 -15.98
N THR A 664 1.16 -22.34 -16.95
CA THR A 664 2.39 -22.51 -17.73
C THR A 664 2.46 -21.49 -18.86
#